data_AF-A0AAV6IGV6-F1
#
_entry.id   AF-A0AAV6IGV6-F1
#
_cell.length_a   1.000
_cell.length_b   1.000
_cell.length_c   1.000
_cell.angle_alpha   90.00
_cell.angle_beta   90.00
_cell.angle_gamma   90.00
#
_symmetry.space_group_name_H-M   'P 1'
#
loop_
_entity.id
_entity.type
_entity.pdbx_description
1 polymer ?
#
loop_
_entity_poly.entity_id
_entity_poly.type
_entity_poly.pdbx_seq_one_letter_code
_entity_poly.pdbx_strand_id
1 'polypeptide(L)'
;MGICCHPVEDSLQFLIRWMNRFPRYKSREVYLAGESYAGHYVPQLARAIVAYNAKSKHPINLKGFMVGNAVTDNYYDNLGTVTYWWSHAMISDRTYHQLISTCDFTQQKESNQCETTYSYAMDQEFGNIDQYNIYAPPCNNSDGSVSSTRHKIRLPHRPHPIFRQISGYDPCTEKYAEAYYNRPDVQKALHANTTKIPYKWTACSEELNRNWNDTDVSILPIYRELIAAGLRIWVYSGDIDSVVPVTATRYSLAQLKLSTKVPWYPWYVKRQVGGWTEVYEGLTFATVRGAGHEVLVLGFLFVKNLYAMEDCKSATPSLEGEEDLIAAAQKIVIALESSMNLTSDARKILADLGTKLSSVTKLSENKKKDEEEGWLGEIEERLNIIQDKVMNWEVEESMICDCGSEEAYDYVKAVDEAQKLTETLESLCLGRDGEESELLRRAYDVVHTAMVRLEVEFRHLLVQKRQLFKREDVSFRSSKEDVENKGSVMSFWDEPFVSLRSSIEDVENKGSVSSFWDESVEDLVERDSLSRRISKDIVIHLVHPSVIPPLKCIAKLMFDSNHDQECRQAFISVQKDALDNCLFMLEVEKLSIEDVLKMEWGALNSQIRRWIWAMKIFVRVHLACEKRLSDQIFGGVDLHSSICFIEASQSSMLQLLNFAKAIAGGPHQPEKLLRILDMYEVLANLIPDIDALYPYEMDSHVRNECQDVLRQLGYCVKATFVEFENLVASNTSTTPFPGGGIHPLTRYIMNYINFLTEYGETLNLILKDSGKENTVSFSPDLNPTEEDNSSGRSSFCVSPTVSFSPDLDSTEEDNSSARSSFCVSPTALHFRSLISILLCNLDDKSKLYEEDSLRHLFLMNNIHYMTQKVKHSELRTILGDEWIREHIRKFQQQAMNYERATWSSILSLLRDEGIPSSNSVSRTLLKERMQGFYVAFEEVYKIQTAWSIPDVQLREELRISVSEKVIQAYRTFVGRHRSNLSDKSIKYSADDLESFLSDLFEGSQRSLHSRHKK
;
A
#
# COMPACT_ATOMS: atom_id res chain seq x y z
N MET A 1 -10.53 30.38 10.03
CA MET A 1 -9.33 30.61 9.19
C MET A 1 -9.74 30.19 7.80
N GLY A 2 -9.98 31.13 6.89
CA GLY A 2 -10.43 30.81 5.53
C GLY A 2 -9.29 30.17 4.76
N ILE A 3 -9.31 28.84 4.62
CA ILE A 3 -8.31 28.09 3.86
C ILE A 3 -8.43 28.34 2.35
N CYS A 4 -9.50 29.01 1.89
CA CYS A 4 -9.69 29.41 0.48
C CYS A 4 -9.35 30.88 0.19
N CYS A 5 -8.83 31.65 1.15
CA CYS A 5 -8.54 33.06 0.95
C CYS A 5 -7.04 33.25 0.69
N HIS A 6 -6.51 32.65 -0.38
CA HIS A 6 -5.18 33.02 -0.85
C HIS A 6 -5.32 34.18 -1.84
N PRO A 7 -4.80 35.37 -1.52
CA PRO A 7 -4.62 36.43 -2.51
C PRO A 7 -3.91 35.85 -3.73
N VAL A 8 -4.36 36.25 -4.92
CA VAL A 8 -3.74 35.86 -6.20
C VAL A 8 -2.20 36.04 -6.18
N GLU A 9 -1.73 37.06 -5.47
CA GLU A 9 -0.30 37.33 -5.25
C GLU A 9 0.41 36.20 -4.47
N ASP A 10 -0.19 35.67 -3.41
CA ASP A 10 0.41 34.59 -2.62
C ASP A 10 0.52 33.30 -3.44
N SER A 11 -0.49 33.01 -4.26
CA SER A 11 -0.47 31.87 -5.20
C SER A 11 0.61 32.02 -6.26
N LEU A 12 0.80 33.23 -6.80
CA LEU A 12 1.89 33.53 -7.73
C LEU A 12 3.26 33.38 -7.05
N GLN A 13 3.42 33.92 -5.83
CA GLN A 13 4.66 33.79 -5.06
C GLN A 13 4.99 32.33 -4.74
N PHE A 14 3.98 31.54 -4.41
CA PHE A 14 4.13 30.10 -4.22
C PHE A 14 4.68 29.44 -5.49
N LEU A 15 4.07 29.69 -6.66
CA LEU A 15 4.53 29.12 -7.93
C LEU A 15 5.98 29.52 -8.27
N ILE A 16 6.33 30.79 -8.07
CA ILE A 16 7.69 31.28 -8.30
C ILE A 16 8.68 30.58 -7.38
N ARG A 17 8.39 30.49 -6.07
CA ARG A 17 9.26 29.82 -5.08
C ARG A 17 9.36 28.32 -5.34
N TRP A 18 8.27 27.68 -5.73
CA TRP A 18 8.24 26.26 -6.07
C TRP A 18 9.11 25.96 -7.28
N MET A 19 8.98 26.75 -8.36
CA MET A 19 9.81 26.61 -9.57
C MET A 19 11.29 26.85 -9.25
N ASN A 20 11.61 27.76 -8.33
CA ASN A 20 12.98 27.99 -7.86
C ASN A 20 13.52 26.81 -7.02
N ARG A 21 12.68 26.21 -6.18
CA ARG A 21 13.04 25.03 -5.38
C ARG A 21 13.22 23.78 -6.25
N PHE A 22 12.45 23.66 -7.33
CA PHE A 22 12.44 22.50 -8.23
C PHE A 22 12.76 22.88 -9.69
N PRO A 23 14.02 23.23 -10.00
CA PRO A 23 14.39 23.81 -11.29
C PRO A 23 14.14 22.90 -12.51
N ARG A 24 14.08 21.57 -12.31
CA ARG A 24 13.76 20.58 -13.36
C ARG A 24 12.39 20.77 -14.01
N TYR A 25 11.48 21.53 -13.37
CA TYR A 25 10.15 21.80 -13.89
C TYR A 25 10.02 23.16 -14.59
N LYS A 26 11.05 24.02 -14.54
CA LYS A 26 11.00 25.38 -15.10
C LYS A 26 10.74 25.41 -16.62
N SER A 27 11.18 24.39 -17.35
CA SER A 27 10.97 24.30 -18.81
C SER A 27 9.64 23.65 -19.20
N ARG A 28 8.88 23.09 -18.25
CA ARG A 28 7.64 22.39 -18.55
C ARG A 28 6.49 23.37 -18.78
N GLU A 29 5.56 22.96 -19.62
CA GLU A 29 4.30 23.67 -19.79
C GLU A 29 3.49 23.63 -18.50
N VAL A 30 2.91 24.78 -18.15
CA VAL A 30 2.07 24.96 -16.97
C VAL A 30 0.65 25.18 -17.42
N TYR A 31 -0.28 24.47 -16.77
CA TYR A 31 -1.71 24.65 -16.90
C TYR A 31 -2.32 24.84 -15.52
N LEU A 32 -3.32 25.70 -15.43
CA LEU A 32 -4.08 25.90 -14.19
C LEU A 32 -5.44 25.20 -14.32
N ALA A 33 -5.89 24.56 -13.26
CA ALA A 33 -7.18 23.89 -13.23
C ALA A 33 -7.88 24.13 -11.89
N GLY A 34 -9.21 24.18 -11.90
CA GLY A 34 -10.02 24.21 -10.68
C GLY A 34 -11.51 24.13 -11.01
N GLU A 35 -12.35 23.98 -9.98
CA GLU A 35 -13.81 23.88 -10.14
C GLU A 35 -14.57 24.82 -9.20
N SER A 36 -15.86 25.06 -9.48
CA SER A 36 -16.74 25.89 -8.67
C SER A 36 -16.26 27.35 -8.59
N TYR A 37 -16.00 27.87 -7.39
CA TYR A 37 -15.43 29.21 -7.18
C TYR A 37 -14.04 29.40 -7.80
N ALA A 38 -13.40 28.33 -8.31
CA ALA A 38 -12.21 28.41 -9.16
C ALA A 38 -12.38 29.26 -10.41
N GLY A 39 -13.62 29.43 -10.88
CA GLY A 39 -13.90 30.36 -11.97
C GLY A 39 -13.45 31.80 -11.67
N HIS A 40 -13.27 32.18 -10.39
CA HIS A 40 -12.63 33.43 -9.99
C HIS A 40 -11.11 33.29 -9.91
N TYR A 41 -10.60 32.44 -9.03
CA TYR A 41 -9.19 32.46 -8.68
C TYR A 41 -8.26 31.93 -9.80
N VAL A 42 -8.72 30.99 -10.65
CA VAL A 42 -7.89 30.43 -11.74
C VAL A 42 -7.64 31.47 -12.84
N PRO A 43 -8.65 32.15 -13.44
CA PRO A 43 -8.40 33.20 -14.42
C PRO A 43 -7.62 34.39 -13.83
N GLN A 44 -7.91 34.78 -12.60
CA GLN A 44 -7.18 35.88 -11.94
C GLN A 44 -5.69 35.54 -11.73
N LEU A 45 -5.37 34.30 -11.35
CA LEU A 45 -3.99 33.82 -11.26
C LEU A 45 -3.32 33.73 -12.63
N ALA A 46 -4.02 33.25 -13.66
CA ALA A 46 -3.50 33.26 -15.03
C ALA A 46 -3.13 34.69 -15.47
N ARG A 47 -4.00 35.67 -15.20
CA ARG A 47 -3.74 37.10 -15.48
C ARG A 47 -2.51 37.61 -14.73
N ALA A 48 -2.36 37.26 -13.46
CA ALA A 48 -1.19 37.64 -12.67
C ALA A 48 0.12 37.03 -13.23
N ILE A 49 0.09 35.77 -13.66
CA ILE A 49 1.25 35.11 -14.30
C ILE A 49 1.58 35.79 -15.64
N VAL A 50 0.59 36.12 -16.47
CA VAL A 50 0.82 36.85 -17.73
C VAL A 50 1.47 38.21 -17.46
N ALA A 51 0.98 38.95 -16.47
CA ALA A 51 1.56 40.22 -16.05
C ALA A 51 2.98 40.09 -15.48
N TYR A 52 3.26 39.02 -14.72
CA TYR A 52 4.59 38.68 -14.22
C TYR A 52 5.55 38.34 -15.37
N ASN A 53 5.11 37.50 -16.32
CA ASN A 53 5.90 37.07 -17.47
C ASN A 53 6.33 38.24 -18.36
N ALA A 54 5.48 39.26 -18.51
CA ALA A 54 5.81 40.46 -19.27
C ALA A 54 7.00 41.25 -18.68
N LYS A 55 7.32 41.07 -17.38
CA LYS A 55 8.37 41.80 -16.65
C LYS A 55 9.52 40.91 -16.18
N SER A 56 9.35 39.60 -16.18
CA SER A 56 10.29 38.64 -15.59
C SER A 56 11.39 38.19 -16.57
N LYS A 57 12.61 38.01 -16.06
CA LYS A 57 13.71 37.35 -16.79
C LYS A 57 13.57 35.82 -16.81
N HIS A 58 12.71 35.27 -15.97
CA HIS A 58 12.43 33.85 -15.83
C HIS A 58 10.92 33.62 -15.90
N PRO A 59 10.33 33.69 -17.11
CA PRO A 59 8.89 33.54 -17.27
C PRO A 59 8.43 32.11 -16.94
N ILE A 60 7.21 32.00 -16.43
CA ILE A 60 6.50 30.74 -16.24
C ILE A 60 5.87 30.36 -17.58
N ASN A 61 6.13 29.15 -18.09
CA ASN A 61 5.61 28.68 -19.38
C ASN A 61 4.10 28.29 -19.29
N LEU A 62 3.25 29.27 -18.98
CA LEU A 62 1.79 29.10 -18.91
C LEU A 62 1.20 28.92 -20.32
N LYS A 63 0.47 27.83 -20.53
CA LYS A 63 -0.13 27.50 -21.83
C LYS A 63 -1.65 27.61 -21.86
N GLY A 64 -2.30 27.55 -20.71
CA GLY A 64 -3.75 27.59 -20.65
C GLY A 64 -4.28 27.31 -19.26
N PHE A 65 -5.60 27.35 -19.14
CA PHE A 65 -6.29 26.93 -17.93
C PHE A 65 -7.62 26.25 -18.26
N MET A 66 -8.10 25.45 -17.31
CA MET A 66 -9.42 24.84 -17.37
C MET A 66 -10.22 25.13 -16.11
N VAL A 67 -11.52 25.36 -16.24
CA VAL A 67 -12.42 25.49 -15.09
C VAL A 67 -13.71 24.71 -15.27
N GLY A 68 -14.11 23.99 -14.22
CA GLY A 68 -15.32 23.17 -14.18
C GLY A 68 -16.42 23.80 -13.34
N ASN A 69 -17.68 23.74 -13.80
CA ASN A 69 -18.87 24.28 -13.11
C ASN A 69 -18.57 25.65 -12.50
N ALA A 70 -17.99 26.53 -13.31
CA ALA A 70 -17.23 27.67 -12.83
C ALA A 70 -18.13 28.87 -12.54
N VAL A 71 -17.98 29.45 -11.34
CA VAL A 71 -18.57 30.77 -11.03
C VAL A 71 -17.82 31.83 -11.84
N THR A 72 -18.54 32.60 -12.65
CA THR A 72 -17.96 33.51 -13.65
C THR A 72 -18.57 34.91 -13.64
N ASP A 73 -19.86 35.03 -13.37
CA ASP A 73 -20.59 36.28 -13.35
C ASP A 73 -21.85 36.14 -12.50
N ASN A 74 -21.96 36.91 -11.42
CA ASN A 74 -23.06 36.77 -10.45
C ASN A 74 -24.44 36.81 -11.11
N TYR A 75 -24.67 37.72 -12.06
CA TYR A 75 -25.98 37.88 -12.69
C TYR A 75 -26.36 36.64 -13.51
N TYR A 76 -25.47 36.22 -14.40
CA TYR A 76 -25.74 35.09 -15.29
C TYR A 76 -25.72 33.75 -14.56
N ASP A 77 -24.88 33.64 -13.53
CA ASP A 77 -24.82 32.43 -12.71
C ASP A 77 -26.12 32.25 -11.92
N ASN A 78 -26.58 33.28 -11.20
CA ASN A 78 -27.84 33.21 -10.44
C ASN A 78 -29.07 33.02 -11.35
N LEU A 79 -29.13 33.75 -12.47
CA LEU A 79 -30.21 33.59 -13.46
C LEU A 79 -30.20 32.18 -14.08
N GLY A 80 -29.01 31.67 -14.39
CA GLY A 80 -28.80 30.33 -14.92
C GLY A 80 -29.25 29.25 -13.93
N THR A 81 -28.94 29.42 -12.66
CA THR A 81 -29.34 28.54 -11.55
C THR A 81 -30.86 28.44 -11.42
N VAL A 82 -31.57 29.56 -11.32
CA VAL A 82 -33.04 29.55 -11.23
C VAL A 82 -33.69 28.99 -12.50
N THR A 83 -33.10 29.25 -13.68
CA THR A 83 -33.56 28.66 -14.94
C THR A 83 -33.36 27.15 -14.98
N TYR A 84 -32.25 26.65 -14.43
CA TYR A 84 -31.97 25.23 -14.34
C TYR A 84 -33.02 24.53 -13.48
N TRP A 85 -33.29 25.06 -12.28
CA TRP A 85 -34.29 24.52 -11.36
C TRP A 85 -35.67 24.40 -12.02
N TRP A 86 -36.07 25.43 -12.77
CA TRP A 86 -37.34 25.41 -13.50
C TRP A 86 -37.35 24.38 -14.64
N SER A 87 -36.31 24.38 -15.48
CA SER A 87 -36.21 23.46 -16.62
C SER A 87 -36.13 21.98 -16.22
N HIS A 88 -35.67 21.68 -15.00
CA HIS A 88 -35.59 20.34 -14.43
C HIS A 88 -36.76 20.01 -13.48
N ALA A 89 -37.83 20.82 -13.52
CA ALA A 89 -39.05 20.63 -12.73
C ALA A 89 -38.85 20.58 -11.20
N MET A 90 -37.80 21.24 -10.70
CA MET A 90 -37.53 21.36 -9.26
C MET A 90 -38.34 22.49 -8.61
N ILE A 91 -38.79 23.47 -9.41
CA ILE A 91 -39.66 24.58 -8.97
C ILE A 91 -40.83 24.77 -9.93
N SER A 92 -41.92 25.33 -9.42
CA SER A 92 -43.12 25.59 -10.23
C SER A 92 -42.96 26.80 -11.15
N ASP A 93 -43.74 26.84 -12.24
CA ASP A 93 -43.82 28.02 -13.13
C ASP A 93 -44.10 29.29 -12.33
N ARG A 94 -44.97 29.22 -11.32
CA ARG A 94 -45.29 30.37 -10.46
C ARG A 94 -44.06 30.88 -9.73
N THR A 95 -43.31 29.99 -9.08
CA THR A 95 -42.11 30.32 -8.31
C THR A 95 -41.02 30.87 -9.23
N TYR A 96 -40.82 30.26 -10.40
CA TYR A 96 -39.89 30.76 -11.41
C TYR A 96 -40.22 32.20 -11.85
N HIS A 97 -41.46 32.48 -12.25
CA HIS A 97 -41.88 33.83 -12.65
C HIS A 97 -41.76 34.84 -11.50
N GLN A 98 -42.00 34.41 -10.25
CA GLN A 98 -41.81 35.25 -9.07
C GLN A 98 -40.32 35.58 -8.85
N LEU A 99 -39.42 34.60 -8.95
CA LEU A 99 -37.97 34.84 -8.84
C LEU A 99 -37.47 35.79 -9.93
N ILE A 100 -37.83 35.54 -11.19
CA ILE A 100 -37.44 36.37 -12.33
C ILE A 100 -37.94 37.82 -12.22
N SER A 101 -39.10 38.05 -11.62
CA SER A 101 -39.67 39.41 -11.45
C SER A 101 -39.23 40.13 -10.18
N THR A 102 -38.71 39.43 -9.18
CA THR A 102 -38.42 39.98 -7.84
C THR A 102 -36.92 40.14 -7.58
N CYS A 103 -36.07 39.29 -8.16
CA CYS A 103 -34.63 39.26 -7.92
C CYS A 103 -33.86 40.08 -8.97
N ASP A 104 -32.79 40.76 -8.54
CA ASP A 104 -31.90 41.51 -9.46
C ASP A 104 -30.77 40.61 -9.99
N PHE A 105 -30.45 39.53 -9.28
CA PHE A 105 -29.42 38.52 -9.60
C PHE A 105 -27.98 39.07 -9.61
N THR A 106 -27.77 40.39 -9.58
CA THR A 106 -26.44 41.02 -9.65
C THR A 106 -25.66 41.00 -8.33
N GLN A 107 -26.37 40.99 -7.20
CA GLN A 107 -25.76 41.14 -5.88
C GLN A 107 -25.75 39.82 -5.11
N GLN A 108 -24.73 39.65 -4.27
CA GLN A 108 -24.63 38.50 -3.37
C GLN A 108 -25.66 38.56 -2.23
N LYS A 109 -26.28 39.74 -2.02
CA LYS A 109 -27.35 39.97 -1.05
C LYS A 109 -28.56 40.56 -1.77
N GLU A 110 -29.61 39.78 -1.89
CA GLU A 110 -30.81 40.17 -2.62
C GLU A 110 -31.82 40.92 -1.73
N SER A 111 -32.90 41.38 -2.35
CA SER A 111 -34.03 41.97 -1.60
C SER A 111 -34.66 40.93 -0.67
N ASN A 112 -35.16 41.35 0.50
CA ASN A 112 -35.84 40.43 1.44
C ASN A 112 -36.97 39.63 0.77
N GLN A 113 -37.62 40.20 -0.24
CA GLN A 113 -38.69 39.55 -1.00
C GLN A 113 -38.13 38.45 -1.93
N CYS A 114 -36.99 38.69 -2.58
CA CYS A 114 -36.28 37.69 -3.37
C CYS A 114 -35.77 36.54 -2.48
N GLU A 115 -35.12 36.86 -1.36
CA GLU A 115 -34.64 35.88 -0.37
C GLU A 115 -35.77 34.98 0.18
N THR A 116 -36.93 35.58 0.45
CA THR A 116 -38.12 34.84 0.88
C THR A 116 -38.59 33.87 -0.21
N THR A 117 -38.49 34.28 -1.48
CA THR A 117 -38.90 33.45 -2.62
C THR A 117 -37.90 32.32 -2.87
N TYR A 118 -36.60 32.57 -2.73
CA TYR A 118 -35.55 31.53 -2.75
C TYR A 118 -35.76 30.50 -1.63
N SER A 119 -36.01 30.98 -0.40
CA SER A 119 -36.28 30.09 0.74
C SER A 119 -37.54 29.26 0.50
N TYR A 120 -38.60 29.85 -0.08
CA TYR A 120 -39.80 29.09 -0.45
C TYR A 120 -39.50 28.01 -1.48
N ALA A 121 -38.74 28.32 -2.53
CA ALA A 121 -38.33 27.35 -3.53
C ALA A 121 -37.59 26.17 -2.89
N MET A 122 -36.55 26.44 -2.10
CA MET A 122 -35.70 25.41 -1.47
C MET A 122 -36.45 24.61 -0.40
N ASP A 123 -37.22 25.26 0.47
CA ASP A 123 -37.85 24.58 1.61
C ASP A 123 -39.15 23.86 1.25
N GLN A 124 -39.87 24.32 0.22
CA GLN A 124 -41.22 23.84 -0.09
C GLN A 124 -41.32 23.07 -1.41
N GLU A 125 -40.53 23.42 -2.43
CA GLU A 125 -40.65 22.82 -3.76
C GLU A 125 -39.55 21.80 -4.07
N PHE A 126 -38.29 22.06 -3.68
CA PHE A 126 -37.16 21.17 -4.02
C PHE A 126 -37.26 19.77 -3.41
N GLY A 127 -37.78 19.67 -2.18
CA GLY A 127 -37.73 18.43 -1.41
C GLY A 127 -36.31 18.03 -0.98
N ASN A 128 -36.12 16.78 -0.58
CA ASN A 128 -34.84 16.26 -0.09
C ASN A 128 -33.97 15.76 -1.25
N ILE A 129 -33.39 16.68 -2.02
CA ILE A 129 -32.51 16.41 -3.17
C ILE A 129 -31.12 16.97 -2.87
N ASP A 130 -30.08 16.27 -3.31
CA ASP A 130 -28.72 16.78 -3.31
C ASP A 130 -28.52 17.77 -4.49
N GLN A 131 -28.18 19.02 -4.19
CA GLN A 131 -28.06 20.08 -5.19
C GLN A 131 -26.81 19.93 -6.07
N TYR A 132 -25.78 19.25 -5.56
CA TYR A 132 -24.53 19.01 -6.28
C TYR A 132 -24.65 17.84 -7.27
N ASN A 133 -25.69 17.01 -7.13
CA ASN A 133 -26.08 15.97 -8.08
C ASN A 133 -27.57 15.63 -7.92
N ILE A 134 -28.43 16.19 -8.78
CA ILE A 134 -29.89 16.11 -8.60
C ILE A 134 -30.49 14.69 -8.69
N TYR A 135 -29.72 13.70 -9.16
CA TYR A 135 -30.14 12.30 -9.25
C TYR A 135 -29.50 11.41 -8.18
N ALA A 136 -28.59 11.94 -7.37
CA ALA A 136 -28.01 11.22 -6.24
C ALA A 136 -28.95 11.19 -5.03
N PRO A 137 -28.89 10.13 -4.19
CA PRO A 137 -29.60 10.14 -2.92
C PRO A 137 -29.03 11.25 -2.01
N PRO A 138 -29.87 11.96 -1.24
CA PRO A 138 -29.41 12.96 -0.29
C PRO A 138 -28.68 12.30 0.90
N CYS A 139 -27.78 13.04 1.54
CA CYS A 139 -27.14 12.61 2.78
C CYS A 139 -28.14 12.60 3.96
N ASN A 140 -28.70 11.43 4.31
CA ASN A 140 -29.62 11.29 5.44
C ASN A 140 -28.90 10.92 6.75
N ASN A 141 -29.31 11.53 7.86
CA ASN A 141 -28.74 11.40 9.22
C ASN A 141 -28.81 9.99 9.88
N SER A 142 -29.12 8.92 9.14
CA SER A 142 -29.33 7.57 9.69
C SER A 142 -28.06 6.77 10.00
N ASP A 143 -26.86 7.23 9.62
CA ASP A 143 -25.61 6.52 9.95
C ASP A 143 -25.00 6.91 11.32
N GLY A 144 -25.80 7.47 12.23
CA GLY A 144 -25.39 7.63 13.64
C GLY A 144 -26.29 8.53 14.50
N SER A 145 -27.38 7.96 15.04
CA SER A 145 -28.18 8.40 16.20
C SER A 145 -29.21 9.56 16.10
N VAL A 146 -30.50 9.14 16.00
CA VAL A 146 -31.76 9.62 16.66
C VAL A 146 -32.08 11.13 16.79
N SER A 147 -33.13 11.58 16.07
CA SER A 147 -34.40 12.08 16.65
C SER A 147 -35.49 12.34 15.57
N SER A 148 -36.73 12.08 15.94
CA SER A 148 -38.02 12.03 15.20
C SER A 148 -38.43 13.33 14.45
N THR A 149 -39.31 13.34 13.43
CA THR A 149 -40.75 12.93 13.47
C THR A 149 -41.42 12.91 12.08
N ARG A 150 -42.26 11.87 11.82
CA ARG A 150 -43.54 11.82 11.03
C ARG A 150 -43.51 12.15 9.51
N HIS A 151 -44.17 11.45 8.58
CA HIS A 151 -45.33 10.54 8.63
C HIS A 151 -45.22 9.38 7.61
N LYS A 152 -45.78 8.22 8.00
CA LYS A 152 -45.98 7.03 7.17
C LYS A 152 -47.16 7.24 6.21
N ILE A 153 -46.95 7.00 4.92
CA ILE A 153 -48.01 6.53 4.02
C ILE A 153 -47.55 5.18 3.44
N ARG A 154 -48.33 4.13 3.72
CA ARG A 154 -48.17 2.81 3.13
C ARG A 154 -48.96 2.77 1.83
N LEU A 155 -48.32 2.38 0.73
CA LEU A 155 -48.98 1.83 -0.45
C LEU A 155 -48.34 0.46 -0.77
N PRO A 156 -49.14 -0.58 -1.09
CA PRO A 156 -48.64 -1.90 -1.46
C PRO A 156 -48.28 -1.92 -2.96
N HIS A 157 -47.27 -2.73 -3.31
CA HIS A 157 -46.63 -2.91 -4.63
C HIS A 157 -45.34 -2.11 -4.84
N ARG A 158 -44.22 -2.67 -4.36
CA ARG A 158 -42.87 -2.35 -4.86
C ARG A 158 -42.50 -3.33 -5.97
N PRO A 159 -42.13 -2.86 -7.17
CA PRO A 159 -41.07 -3.47 -7.95
C PRO A 159 -39.71 -3.14 -7.29
N HIS A 160 -38.74 -4.03 -7.45
CA HIS A 160 -37.39 -3.96 -6.88
C HIS A 160 -36.68 -2.63 -7.20
N PRO A 161 -35.89 -2.04 -6.27
CA PRO A 161 -35.11 -0.86 -6.56
C PRO A 161 -33.89 -1.24 -7.41
N ILE A 162 -33.98 -0.96 -8.71
CA ILE A 162 -32.84 -0.88 -9.62
C ILE A 162 -32.36 0.56 -9.59
N PHE A 163 -31.55 0.92 -8.61
CA PHE A 163 -30.66 2.08 -8.74
C PHE A 163 -29.27 1.58 -8.34
N ARG A 164 -28.45 1.29 -9.36
CA ARG A 164 -27.01 1.12 -9.20
C ARG A 164 -26.50 2.41 -8.59
N GLN A 165 -25.91 2.30 -7.40
CA GLN A 165 -25.15 3.37 -6.77
C GLN A 165 -24.12 3.87 -7.80
N ILE A 166 -24.17 5.15 -8.16
CA ILE A 166 -23.21 5.77 -9.08
C ILE A 166 -21.85 5.67 -8.40
N SER A 167 -20.99 4.79 -8.91
CA SER A 167 -19.68 4.51 -8.32
C SER A 167 -18.84 5.80 -8.32
N GLY A 168 -18.51 6.33 -7.12
CA GLY A 168 -17.53 7.40 -6.94
C GLY A 168 -18.05 8.71 -6.32
N TYR A 169 -19.36 8.94 -6.22
CA TYR A 169 -19.93 10.15 -5.61
C TYR A 169 -20.56 9.83 -4.24
N ASP A 170 -20.04 10.44 -3.18
CA ASP A 170 -20.59 10.34 -1.82
C ASP A 170 -21.17 11.71 -1.38
N PRO A 171 -22.51 11.84 -1.27
CA PRO A 171 -23.18 13.09 -0.89
C PRO A 171 -22.87 13.52 0.55
N CYS A 172 -22.25 12.67 1.39
CA CYS A 172 -21.88 12.98 2.76
C CYS A 172 -20.42 13.43 2.92
N THR A 173 -19.65 13.58 1.84
CA THR A 173 -18.22 13.93 1.88
C THR A 173 -17.93 15.19 2.68
N GLU A 174 -18.74 16.24 2.51
CA GLU A 174 -18.61 17.51 3.22
C GLU A 174 -18.69 17.33 4.75
N LYS A 175 -19.61 16.47 5.21
CA LYS A 175 -19.78 16.16 6.65
C LYS A 175 -18.54 15.51 7.25
N TYR A 176 -17.90 14.60 6.51
CA TYR A 176 -16.64 13.99 6.96
C TYR A 176 -15.51 15.02 7.00
N ALA A 177 -15.44 15.89 5.99
CA ALA A 177 -14.45 16.96 5.93
C ALA A 177 -14.60 17.96 7.09
N GLU A 178 -15.83 18.40 7.40
CA GLU A 178 -16.10 19.25 8.56
C GLU A 178 -15.70 18.58 9.88
N ALA A 179 -16.03 17.30 10.06
CA ALA A 179 -15.61 16.55 11.25
C ALA A 179 -14.09 16.49 11.37
N TYR A 180 -13.38 16.30 10.26
CA TYR A 180 -11.92 16.29 10.21
C TYR A 180 -11.31 17.67 10.51
N TYR A 181 -11.77 18.74 9.85
CA TYR A 181 -11.25 20.10 10.02
C TYR A 181 -11.51 20.69 11.41
N ASN A 182 -12.51 20.19 12.13
CA ASN A 182 -12.77 20.59 13.51
C ASN A 182 -11.92 19.83 14.55
N ARG A 183 -11.06 18.88 14.14
CA ARG A 183 -10.15 18.22 15.08
C ARG A 183 -9.05 19.19 15.55
N PRO A 184 -8.74 19.24 16.86
CA PRO A 184 -7.72 20.16 17.39
C PRO A 184 -6.32 19.96 16.81
N ASP A 185 -5.94 18.70 16.55
CA ASP A 185 -4.64 18.36 15.95
C ASP A 185 -4.53 18.80 14.49
N VAL A 186 -5.63 18.67 13.72
CA VAL A 186 -5.72 19.13 12.33
C VAL A 186 -5.61 20.65 12.25
N GLN A 187 -6.35 21.37 13.10
CA GLN A 187 -6.25 22.84 13.18
C GLN A 187 -4.83 23.29 13.53
N LYS A 188 -4.20 22.62 14.51
CA LYS A 188 -2.81 22.87 14.89
C LYS A 188 -1.84 22.63 13.73
N ALA A 189 -2.02 21.54 12.98
CA ALA A 189 -1.18 21.19 11.83
C ALA A 189 -1.35 22.17 10.67
N LEU A 190 -2.56 22.67 10.43
CA LEU A 190 -2.85 23.71 9.43
C LEU A 190 -2.37 25.10 9.85
N HIS A 191 -1.72 25.22 11.01
CA HIS A 191 -1.33 26.48 11.63
C HIS A 191 -2.50 27.46 11.74
N ALA A 192 -3.70 26.92 11.89
CA ALA A 192 -4.94 27.65 11.77
C ALA A 192 -5.78 27.49 13.04
N ASN A 193 -6.41 28.58 13.49
CA ASN A 193 -6.95 28.75 14.85
C ASN A 193 -5.93 29.18 15.94
N THR A 194 -4.91 29.96 15.57
CA THR A 194 -4.05 30.69 16.52
C THR A 194 -4.79 31.81 17.28
N THR A 195 -6.06 32.09 16.93
CA THR A 195 -6.89 33.18 17.47
C THR A 195 -8.08 32.75 18.33
N LYS A 196 -8.30 31.45 18.58
CA LYS A 196 -9.44 30.90 19.37
C LYS A 196 -10.82 31.38 18.87
N ILE A 197 -11.13 31.15 17.60
CA ILE A 197 -12.43 31.56 17.05
C ILE A 197 -13.60 30.84 17.75
N PRO A 198 -14.73 31.53 18.03
CA PRO A 198 -15.79 31.01 18.90
C PRO A 198 -16.78 30.06 18.21
N TYR A 199 -16.61 29.80 16.91
CA TYR A 199 -17.51 28.98 16.09
C TYR A 199 -16.76 27.82 15.43
N LYS A 200 -17.48 26.74 15.11
CA LYS A 200 -16.95 25.58 14.39
C LYS A 200 -16.55 25.96 12.97
N TRP A 201 -15.57 25.26 12.42
CA TRP A 201 -15.25 25.37 11.01
C TRP A 201 -16.31 24.63 10.22
N THR A 202 -17.04 25.33 9.37
CA THR A 202 -18.00 24.72 8.45
C THR A 202 -17.51 24.90 7.03
N ALA A 203 -17.88 23.98 6.16
CA ALA A 203 -17.78 24.21 4.74
C ALA A 203 -18.77 25.33 4.36
N CYS A 204 -18.40 26.12 3.34
CA CYS A 204 -19.20 27.22 2.80
C CYS A 204 -19.89 28.10 3.87
N SER A 205 -19.13 28.58 4.88
CA SER A 205 -19.68 29.36 6.02
C SER A 205 -20.56 30.51 5.55
N GLU A 206 -21.83 30.47 5.96
CA GLU A 206 -22.83 31.50 5.71
C GLU A 206 -22.41 32.87 6.27
N GLU A 207 -21.74 32.89 7.42
CA GLU A 207 -21.22 34.13 8.00
C GLU A 207 -20.13 34.76 7.12
N LEU A 208 -19.29 33.96 6.46
CA LEU A 208 -18.33 34.45 5.48
C LEU A 208 -19.05 34.88 4.21
N ASN A 209 -19.88 34.02 3.62
CA ASN A 209 -20.58 34.29 2.35
C ASN A 209 -21.41 35.58 2.41
N ARG A 210 -22.08 35.86 3.53
CA ARG A 210 -22.90 37.08 3.69
C ARG A 210 -22.09 38.36 3.91
N ASN A 211 -20.82 38.25 4.28
CA ASN A 211 -19.97 39.39 4.63
C ASN A 211 -18.71 39.50 3.75
N TRP A 212 -18.60 38.68 2.70
CA TRP A 212 -17.45 38.63 1.80
C TRP A 212 -17.53 39.73 0.73
N ASN A 213 -16.97 40.90 1.02
CA ASN A 213 -17.00 42.04 0.08
C ASN A 213 -15.77 42.11 -0.85
N ASP A 214 -14.82 41.17 -0.73
CA ASP A 214 -13.56 41.14 -1.50
C ASP A 214 -13.67 40.13 -2.66
N THR A 215 -14.62 40.37 -3.57
CA THR A 215 -14.81 39.58 -4.78
C THR A 215 -15.25 40.46 -5.94
N ASP A 216 -14.72 40.18 -7.14
CA ASP A 216 -15.22 40.78 -8.38
C ASP A 216 -16.63 40.25 -8.68
N VAL A 217 -17.49 41.07 -9.29
CA VAL A 217 -18.85 40.64 -9.71
C VAL A 217 -18.81 39.78 -10.98
N SER A 218 -17.80 40.00 -11.83
CA SER A 218 -17.65 39.32 -13.12
C SER A 218 -16.19 39.13 -13.49
N ILE A 219 -15.87 37.93 -13.96
CA ILE A 219 -14.53 37.53 -14.40
C ILE A 219 -14.42 37.52 -15.93
N LEU A 220 -15.53 37.71 -16.64
CA LEU A 220 -15.59 37.76 -18.11
C LEU A 220 -14.60 38.76 -18.77
N PRO A 221 -14.31 39.95 -18.18
CA PRO A 221 -13.27 40.81 -18.73
C PRO A 221 -11.89 40.15 -18.75
N ILE A 222 -11.57 39.35 -17.73
CA ILE A 222 -10.30 38.61 -17.63
C ILE A 222 -10.23 37.53 -18.70
N TYR A 223 -11.35 36.83 -18.99
CA TYR A 223 -11.39 35.88 -20.11
C TYR A 223 -11.02 36.54 -21.43
N ARG A 224 -11.53 37.75 -21.72
CA ARG A 224 -11.17 38.49 -22.95
C ARG A 224 -9.68 38.80 -23.02
N GLU A 225 -9.08 39.23 -21.91
CA GLU A 225 -7.64 39.50 -21.82
C GLU A 225 -6.80 38.24 -22.08
N LEU A 226 -7.17 37.12 -21.47
CA LEU A 226 -6.42 35.87 -21.55
C LEU A 226 -6.57 35.17 -22.91
N ILE A 227 -7.75 35.27 -23.53
CA ILE A 227 -7.96 34.82 -24.92
C ILE A 227 -7.07 35.64 -25.86
N ALA A 228 -7.05 36.97 -25.70
CA ALA A 228 -6.19 37.84 -26.50
C ALA A 228 -4.68 37.58 -26.26
N ALA A 229 -4.31 37.11 -25.07
CA ALA A 229 -2.95 36.67 -24.74
C ALA A 229 -2.57 35.31 -25.36
N GLY A 230 -3.50 34.64 -26.06
CA GLY A 230 -3.26 33.36 -26.74
C GLY A 230 -3.24 32.14 -25.82
N LEU A 231 -3.83 32.24 -24.63
CA LEU A 231 -3.97 31.09 -23.72
C LEU A 231 -5.07 30.15 -24.20
N ARG A 232 -4.84 28.84 -24.05
CA ARG A 232 -5.88 27.81 -24.28
C ARG A 232 -6.82 27.76 -23.08
N ILE A 233 -8.10 28.07 -23.30
CA ILE A 233 -9.10 28.10 -22.24
C ILE A 233 -10.13 27.00 -22.45
N TRP A 234 -10.34 26.19 -21.42
CA TRP A 234 -11.38 25.16 -21.39
C TRP A 234 -12.36 25.47 -20.26
N VAL A 235 -13.64 25.51 -20.59
CA VAL A 235 -14.72 25.60 -19.62
C VAL A 235 -15.52 24.32 -19.74
N TYR A 236 -15.84 23.68 -18.62
CA TYR A 236 -16.69 22.49 -18.65
C TYR A 236 -17.75 22.51 -17.55
N SER A 237 -18.86 21.82 -17.78
CA SER A 237 -19.95 21.74 -16.80
C SER A 237 -20.57 20.34 -16.78
N GLY A 238 -20.80 19.80 -15.58
CA GLY A 238 -21.70 18.68 -15.37
C GLY A 238 -23.15 19.06 -15.67
N ASP A 239 -23.89 18.20 -16.37
CA ASP A 239 -25.28 18.48 -16.78
C ASP A 239 -26.32 18.19 -15.68
N ILE A 240 -25.92 17.60 -14.55
CA ILE A 240 -26.79 17.29 -13.40
C ILE A 240 -26.44 18.09 -12.13
N ASP A 241 -25.60 19.12 -12.27
CA ASP A 241 -25.32 20.11 -11.21
C ASP A 241 -26.40 21.20 -11.19
N SER A 242 -26.97 21.47 -10.02
CA SER A 242 -27.94 22.56 -9.82
C SER A 242 -27.39 23.78 -9.09
N VAL A 243 -26.11 23.74 -8.67
CA VAL A 243 -25.44 24.82 -7.93
C VAL A 243 -24.79 25.83 -8.88
N VAL A 244 -23.96 25.35 -9.82
CA VAL A 244 -23.40 26.16 -10.93
C VAL A 244 -23.67 25.42 -12.25
N PRO A 245 -24.94 25.42 -12.71
CA PRO A 245 -25.38 24.56 -13.79
C PRO A 245 -24.82 24.95 -15.15
N VAL A 246 -24.93 24.02 -16.10
CA VAL A 246 -24.63 24.25 -17.52
C VAL A 246 -25.33 25.51 -18.10
N THR A 247 -26.53 25.85 -17.64
CA THR A 247 -27.28 27.04 -18.05
C THR A 247 -26.57 28.34 -17.66
N ALA A 248 -26.04 28.41 -16.44
CA ALA A 248 -25.24 29.54 -15.96
C ALA A 248 -24.00 29.74 -16.85
N THR A 249 -23.23 28.67 -17.07
CA THR A 249 -22.05 28.72 -17.92
C THR A 249 -22.38 29.19 -19.34
N ARG A 250 -23.46 28.70 -19.95
CA ARG A 250 -23.88 29.12 -21.29
C ARG A 250 -24.26 30.59 -21.35
N TYR A 251 -24.95 31.11 -20.35
CA TYR A 251 -25.31 32.54 -20.29
C TYR A 251 -24.08 33.43 -20.16
N SER A 252 -23.14 33.06 -19.30
CA SER A 252 -21.87 33.78 -19.10
C SER A 252 -21.01 33.78 -20.37
N LEU A 253 -20.84 32.62 -21.02
CA LEU A 253 -20.05 32.51 -22.26
C LEU A 253 -20.67 33.27 -23.44
N ALA A 254 -22.01 33.33 -23.53
CA ALA A 254 -22.69 34.11 -24.56
C ALA A 254 -22.31 35.61 -24.53
N GLN A 255 -21.98 36.16 -23.36
CA GLN A 255 -21.57 37.56 -23.20
C GLN A 255 -20.14 37.85 -23.68
N LEU A 256 -19.32 36.82 -23.87
CA LEU A 256 -18.00 37.00 -24.48
C LEU A 256 -18.11 37.31 -25.97
N LYS A 257 -19.24 36.98 -26.62
CA LYS A 257 -19.52 37.22 -28.04
C LYS A 257 -18.41 36.68 -28.95
N LEU A 258 -17.85 35.53 -28.58
CA LEU A 258 -16.83 34.85 -29.38
C LEU A 258 -17.47 34.20 -30.61
N SER A 259 -16.75 34.17 -31.73
CA SER A 259 -17.19 33.44 -32.92
C SER A 259 -16.99 31.94 -32.76
N THR A 260 -18.02 31.17 -33.07
CA THR A 260 -17.98 29.71 -33.07
C THR A 260 -17.12 29.19 -34.23
N LYS A 261 -16.11 28.38 -33.91
CA LYS A 261 -15.30 27.60 -34.87
C LYS A 261 -15.96 26.29 -35.25
N VAL A 262 -16.39 25.54 -34.24
CA VAL A 262 -17.04 24.24 -34.39
C VAL A 262 -18.37 24.30 -33.65
N PRO A 263 -19.51 24.19 -34.35
CA PRO A 263 -20.82 24.26 -33.74
C PRO A 263 -21.05 23.09 -32.79
N TRP A 264 -21.95 23.26 -31.82
CA TRP A 264 -22.32 22.27 -30.80
C TRP A 264 -22.43 20.83 -31.35
N TYR A 265 -21.56 19.94 -30.88
CA TYR A 265 -21.49 18.54 -31.32
C TYR A 265 -21.33 17.58 -30.14
N PRO A 266 -21.90 16.37 -30.20
CA PRO A 266 -21.72 15.36 -29.16
C PRO A 266 -20.31 14.77 -29.20
N TRP A 267 -19.74 14.49 -28.03
CA TRP A 267 -18.56 13.65 -27.89
C TRP A 267 -18.94 12.33 -27.23
N TYR A 268 -18.20 11.27 -27.57
CA TYR A 268 -18.60 9.89 -27.28
C TYR A 268 -17.54 9.18 -26.45
N VAL A 269 -18.00 8.35 -25.51
CA VAL A 269 -17.19 7.37 -24.80
C VAL A 269 -17.86 6.03 -25.01
N LYS A 270 -17.15 5.07 -25.63
CA LYS A 270 -17.70 3.74 -25.94
C LYS A 270 -19.05 3.81 -26.68
N ARG A 271 -19.14 4.72 -27.66
CA ARG A 271 -20.36 5.05 -28.45
C ARG A 271 -21.56 5.58 -27.68
N GLN A 272 -21.47 5.80 -26.37
CA GLN A 272 -22.46 6.59 -25.65
C GLN A 272 -22.04 8.04 -25.65
N VAL A 273 -23.02 8.94 -25.81
CA VAL A 273 -22.79 10.38 -25.65
C VAL A 273 -22.29 10.61 -24.24
N GLY A 274 -21.00 10.95 -24.12
CA GLY A 274 -20.38 11.34 -22.87
C GLY A 274 -20.67 12.80 -22.53
N GLY A 275 -21.07 13.59 -23.52
CA GLY A 275 -21.54 14.97 -23.38
C GLY A 275 -21.47 15.69 -24.73
N TRP A 276 -21.41 17.02 -24.71
CA TRP A 276 -21.34 17.84 -25.91
C TRP A 276 -20.29 18.94 -25.80
N THR A 277 -19.74 19.35 -26.93
CA THR A 277 -18.68 20.36 -27.02
C THR A 277 -19.05 21.42 -28.05
N GLU A 278 -18.64 22.66 -27.81
CA GLU A 278 -18.62 23.75 -28.77
C GLU A 278 -17.30 24.51 -28.66
N VAL A 279 -16.70 24.79 -29.82
CA VAL A 279 -15.38 25.42 -29.90
C VAL A 279 -15.54 26.84 -30.42
N TYR A 280 -15.08 27.81 -29.64
CA TYR A 280 -15.02 29.23 -30.01
C TYR A 280 -13.59 29.65 -30.37
N GLU A 281 -13.42 30.84 -30.94
CA GLU A 281 -12.10 31.47 -31.07
C GLU A 281 -11.43 31.68 -29.70
N GLY A 282 -10.51 30.79 -29.32
CA GLY A 282 -9.69 30.88 -28.12
C GLY A 282 -10.28 30.24 -26.85
N LEU A 283 -11.46 29.62 -26.94
CA LEU A 283 -12.12 28.95 -25.81
C LEU A 283 -12.89 27.71 -26.28
N THR A 284 -12.77 26.60 -25.54
CA THR A 284 -13.56 25.39 -25.75
C THR A 284 -14.52 25.21 -24.57
N PHE A 285 -15.81 25.02 -24.86
CA PHE A 285 -16.82 24.69 -23.88
C PHE A 285 -17.28 23.24 -24.04
N ALA A 286 -17.28 22.47 -22.95
CA ALA A 286 -17.73 21.08 -22.95
C ALA A 286 -18.73 20.81 -21.82
N THR A 287 -19.64 19.89 -22.04
CA THR A 287 -20.54 19.36 -21.02
C THR A 287 -20.23 17.91 -20.78
N VAL A 288 -20.48 17.42 -19.56
CA VAL A 288 -20.31 16.01 -19.20
C VAL A 288 -21.64 15.46 -18.72
N ARG A 289 -22.13 14.46 -19.46
CA ARG A 289 -23.42 13.81 -19.23
C ARG A 289 -23.37 12.93 -17.99
N GLY A 290 -24.32 13.15 -17.08
CA GLY A 290 -24.43 12.45 -15.81
C GLY A 290 -23.42 12.90 -14.75
N ALA A 291 -22.74 14.03 -14.94
CA ALA A 291 -21.78 14.57 -13.97
C ALA A 291 -22.39 15.70 -13.13
N GLY A 292 -22.14 15.67 -11.82
CA GLY A 292 -22.56 16.70 -10.86
C GLY A 292 -21.60 17.89 -10.81
N HIS A 293 -21.56 18.59 -9.68
CA HIS A 293 -20.81 19.83 -9.48
C HIS A 293 -19.28 19.69 -9.59
N GLU A 294 -18.74 18.59 -9.07
CA GLU A 294 -17.30 18.27 -9.17
C GLU A 294 -17.07 17.19 -10.22
N VAL A 295 -16.96 17.61 -11.48
CA VAL A 295 -16.84 16.71 -12.64
C VAL A 295 -15.56 15.88 -12.57
N LEU A 296 -14.50 16.40 -11.94
CA LEU A 296 -13.20 15.74 -11.80
C LEU A 296 -13.12 14.63 -10.72
N VAL A 297 -14.19 14.37 -9.96
CA VAL A 297 -14.23 13.20 -9.04
C VAL A 297 -14.22 11.87 -9.83
N LEU A 298 -14.43 11.91 -11.15
CA LEU A 298 -14.21 10.81 -12.09
C LEU A 298 -12.81 10.85 -12.74
N GLY A 299 -11.75 10.80 -11.92
CA GLY A 299 -10.44 10.27 -12.29
C GLY A 299 -9.51 11.13 -13.16
N PHE A 300 -8.23 11.15 -12.77
CA PHE A 300 -7.07 11.74 -13.47
C PHE A 300 -6.90 11.35 -14.96
N LEU A 301 -7.64 10.34 -15.46
CA LEU A 301 -7.67 9.95 -16.89
C LEU A 301 -8.37 10.98 -17.79
N PHE A 302 -9.26 11.82 -17.25
CA PHE A 302 -10.01 12.80 -18.03
C PHE A 302 -9.11 13.93 -18.57
N VAL A 303 -8.17 14.43 -17.73
CA VAL A 303 -7.22 15.50 -18.09
C VAL A 303 -6.30 15.08 -19.25
N LYS A 304 -5.88 13.81 -19.29
CA LYS A 304 -4.98 13.30 -20.34
C LYS A 304 -5.69 13.15 -21.68
N ASN A 305 -6.97 12.79 -21.68
CA ASN A 305 -7.78 12.67 -22.90
C ASN A 305 -8.25 14.03 -23.43
N LEU A 306 -8.55 15.01 -22.57
CA LEU A 306 -8.91 16.36 -22.98
C LEU A 306 -7.75 17.09 -23.67
N TYR A 307 -6.52 16.99 -23.15
CA TYR A 307 -5.34 17.58 -23.81
C TYR A 307 -4.92 16.84 -25.09
N ALA A 308 -5.25 15.55 -25.23
CA ALA A 308 -4.98 14.77 -26.44
C ALA A 308 -5.93 15.10 -27.60
N MET A 309 -7.06 15.77 -27.35
CA MET A 309 -8.01 16.15 -28.41
C MET A 309 -7.51 17.30 -29.31
N GLU A 310 -6.45 18.02 -28.94
CA GLU A 310 -5.85 19.06 -29.79
C GLU A 310 -4.86 18.52 -30.84
N ASP A 311 -4.46 17.24 -30.77
CA ASP A 311 -3.59 16.60 -31.76
C ASP A 311 -4.34 15.81 -32.84
N CYS A 312 -5.68 15.79 -32.82
CA CYS A 312 -6.46 15.48 -34.00
C CYS A 312 -6.65 16.74 -34.85
N LYS A 313 -5.57 17.16 -35.53
CA LYS A 313 -5.76 17.90 -36.78
C LYS A 313 -6.58 17.00 -37.69
N SER A 314 -7.79 17.44 -38.02
CA SER A 314 -8.52 16.94 -39.17
C SER A 314 -7.57 16.94 -40.36
N ALA A 315 -7.11 15.77 -40.76
CA ALA A 315 -6.49 15.58 -42.06
C ALA A 315 -7.60 15.77 -43.09
N THR A 316 -7.87 17.02 -43.45
CA THR A 316 -8.37 17.32 -44.79
C THR A 316 -7.17 17.12 -45.73
N PRO A 317 -7.19 16.17 -46.67
CA PRO A 317 -6.28 16.23 -47.79
C PRO A 317 -6.76 17.41 -48.65
N SER A 318 -6.16 18.58 -48.47
CA SER A 318 -6.13 19.58 -49.54
C SER A 318 -5.17 19.04 -50.60
N LEU A 319 -5.72 18.54 -51.70
CA LEU A 319 -4.97 18.15 -52.89
C LEU A 319 -5.39 19.02 -54.09
N GLU A 320 -5.53 20.33 -53.87
CA GLU A 320 -5.37 21.31 -54.95
C GLU A 320 -3.86 21.54 -55.16
N GLY A 321 -3.27 20.74 -56.03
CA GLY A 321 -1.84 20.84 -56.35
C GLY A 321 -1.46 20.31 -57.73
N GLU A 322 -2.26 19.43 -58.34
CA GLU A 322 -1.92 18.84 -59.65
C GLU A 322 -2.73 19.40 -60.82
N GLU A 323 -3.97 19.88 -60.62
CA GLU A 323 -4.75 20.52 -61.70
C GLU A 323 -4.21 21.91 -62.09
N ASP A 324 -3.72 22.68 -61.12
CA ASP A 324 -3.09 23.98 -61.36
C ASP A 324 -1.75 23.88 -62.10
N LEU A 325 -1.01 22.78 -61.92
CA LEU A 325 0.24 22.51 -62.65
C LEU A 325 -0.01 22.18 -64.13
N ILE A 326 -1.06 21.40 -64.43
CA ILE A 326 -1.45 21.08 -65.81
C ILE A 326 -2.06 22.31 -66.50
N ALA A 327 -2.89 23.09 -65.81
CA ALA A 327 -3.44 24.34 -66.33
C ALA A 327 -2.35 25.43 -66.53
N ALA A 328 -1.36 25.52 -65.65
CA ALA A 328 -0.21 26.40 -65.81
C ALA A 328 0.70 25.95 -66.98
N ALA A 329 0.95 24.65 -67.13
CA ALA A 329 1.71 24.11 -68.25
C ALA A 329 1.01 24.37 -69.60
N GLN A 330 -0.32 24.21 -69.67
CA GLN A 330 -1.11 24.53 -70.86
C GLN A 330 -1.04 26.03 -71.22
N LYS A 331 -1.11 26.92 -70.23
CA LYS A 331 -0.97 28.38 -70.47
C LYS A 331 0.43 28.78 -70.93
N ILE A 332 1.49 28.12 -70.43
CA ILE A 332 2.87 28.34 -70.86
C ILE A 332 3.08 27.85 -72.30
N VAL A 333 2.53 26.69 -72.67
CA VAL A 333 2.61 26.17 -74.06
C VAL A 333 1.89 27.09 -75.04
N ILE A 334 0.70 27.60 -74.69
CA ILE A 334 -0.06 28.56 -75.53
C ILE A 334 0.69 29.89 -75.69
N ALA A 335 1.34 30.39 -74.62
CA ALA A 335 2.14 31.62 -74.65
C ALA A 335 3.43 31.47 -75.48
N LEU A 336 4.03 30.27 -75.51
CA LEU A 336 5.22 29.99 -76.31
C LEU A 336 4.87 29.86 -77.80
N GLU A 337 3.79 29.14 -78.16
CA GLU A 337 3.34 28.96 -79.55
C GLU A 337 2.96 30.27 -80.27
N SER A 338 2.56 31.29 -79.51
CA SER A 338 2.17 32.62 -80.02
C SER A 338 3.35 33.59 -80.19
N SER A 339 4.58 33.18 -79.88
CA SER A 339 5.79 33.99 -80.10
C SER A 339 6.30 33.92 -81.56
N MET A 340 6.62 35.07 -82.17
CA MET A 340 6.92 35.17 -83.62
C MET A 340 8.28 34.62 -84.06
N ASN A 341 9.12 34.12 -83.14
CA ASN A 341 10.52 33.74 -83.43
C ASN A 341 10.84 32.24 -83.21
N LEU A 342 9.85 31.35 -83.34
CA LEU A 342 10.07 29.90 -83.22
C LEU A 342 10.29 29.21 -84.58
N THR A 343 11.30 28.34 -84.64
CA THR A 343 11.60 27.42 -85.76
C THR A 343 10.49 26.38 -85.95
N SER A 344 10.34 25.82 -87.16
CA SER A 344 9.26 24.87 -87.49
C SER A 344 9.25 23.64 -86.58
N ASP A 345 10.43 23.15 -86.20
CA ASP A 345 10.57 21.94 -85.39
C ASP A 345 10.16 22.20 -83.93
N ALA A 346 10.48 23.37 -83.38
CA ALA A 346 10.05 23.77 -82.04
C ALA A 346 8.53 23.92 -81.96
N ARG A 347 7.89 24.46 -83.01
CA ARG A 347 6.44 24.59 -83.10
C ARG A 347 5.74 23.23 -83.17
N LYS A 348 6.35 22.26 -83.85
CA LYS A 348 5.86 20.89 -83.94
C LYS A 348 5.95 20.15 -82.60
N ILE A 349 7.04 20.35 -81.85
CA ILE A 349 7.22 19.76 -80.51
C ILE A 349 6.20 20.32 -79.52
N LEU A 350 5.91 21.63 -79.57
CA LEU A 350 4.90 22.26 -78.71
C LEU A 350 3.48 21.75 -79.02
N ALA A 351 3.14 21.58 -80.30
CA ALA A 351 1.85 21.02 -80.72
C ALA A 351 1.67 19.55 -80.30
N ASP A 352 2.74 18.74 -80.39
CA ASP A 352 2.74 17.35 -79.90
C ASP A 352 2.61 17.26 -78.37
N LEU A 353 3.19 18.22 -77.64
CA LEU A 353 3.05 18.30 -76.19
C LEU A 353 1.63 18.72 -75.77
N GLY A 354 1.02 19.67 -76.48
CA GLY A 354 -0.36 20.10 -76.27
C GLY A 354 -1.39 18.99 -76.57
N THR A 355 -1.18 18.20 -77.62
CA THR A 355 -2.02 17.04 -77.94
C THR A 355 -1.85 15.89 -76.96
N LYS A 356 -0.63 15.63 -76.46
CA LYS A 356 -0.41 14.67 -75.37
C LYS A 356 -1.12 15.08 -74.08
N LEU A 357 -1.02 16.35 -73.68
CA LEU A 357 -1.72 16.87 -72.50
C LEU A 357 -3.25 16.78 -72.62
N SER A 358 -3.82 16.96 -73.83
CA SER A 358 -5.26 16.73 -74.09
C SER A 358 -5.66 15.25 -74.16
N SER A 359 -4.74 14.34 -74.49
CA SER A 359 -5.00 12.90 -74.53
C SER A 359 -5.06 12.26 -73.13
N VAL A 360 -4.30 12.82 -72.18
CA VAL A 360 -4.34 12.42 -70.76
C VAL A 360 -5.70 12.73 -70.13
N THR A 361 -6.35 13.81 -70.55
CA THR A 361 -7.72 14.17 -70.12
C THR A 361 -8.80 13.25 -70.72
N LYS A 362 -8.58 12.67 -71.91
CA LYS A 362 -9.57 11.83 -72.62
C LYS A 362 -9.44 10.32 -72.37
N LEU A 363 -8.31 9.83 -71.86
CA LEU A 363 -8.15 8.43 -71.41
C LEU A 363 -8.84 8.17 -70.05
N SER A 364 -9.28 9.24 -69.39
CA SER A 364 -9.97 9.24 -68.11
C SER A 364 -11.45 8.81 -68.19
N GLU A 365 -12.12 8.89 -69.34
CA GLU A 365 -13.60 8.87 -69.36
C GLU A 365 -14.27 7.75 -70.17
N ASN A 366 -13.56 6.95 -70.99
CA ASN A 366 -14.25 6.10 -71.99
C ASN A 366 -13.79 4.63 -72.10
N LYS A 367 -13.35 3.99 -71.02
CA LYS A 367 -13.02 2.54 -71.04
C LYS A 367 -13.30 1.77 -69.74
N LYS A 368 -14.39 2.11 -69.03
CA LYS A 368 -14.79 1.52 -67.73
C LYS A 368 -16.30 1.78 -67.46
N LYS A 369 -17.20 1.39 -68.36
CA LYS A 369 -18.66 1.56 -68.12
C LYS A 369 -19.50 0.32 -68.39
N ASP A 370 -19.21 -0.46 -69.44
CA ASP A 370 -20.12 -1.56 -69.80
C ASP A 370 -19.81 -2.92 -69.12
N GLU A 371 -18.69 -3.06 -68.39
CA GLU A 371 -18.38 -4.26 -67.58
C GLU A 371 -18.30 -3.99 -66.06
N GLU A 372 -18.20 -2.72 -65.62
CA GLU A 372 -18.14 -2.36 -64.18
C GLU A 372 -19.53 -2.16 -63.55
N GLU A 373 -20.54 -1.68 -64.29
CA GLU A 373 -21.90 -1.45 -63.74
C GLU A 373 -22.61 -2.75 -63.33
N GLY A 374 -22.32 -3.89 -63.98
CA GLY A 374 -22.92 -5.18 -63.63
C GLY A 374 -22.34 -5.83 -62.36
N TRP A 375 -21.05 -5.61 -62.10
CA TRP A 375 -20.34 -6.19 -60.97
C TRP A 375 -20.45 -5.32 -59.70
N LEU A 376 -20.47 -3.99 -59.85
CA LEU A 376 -20.74 -3.08 -58.73
C LEU A 376 -22.19 -3.21 -58.22
N GLY A 377 -23.15 -3.43 -59.12
CA GLY A 377 -24.53 -3.74 -58.72
C GLY A 377 -24.65 -5.03 -57.92
N GLU A 378 -23.83 -6.06 -58.21
CA GLU A 378 -23.79 -7.31 -57.44
C GLU A 378 -23.18 -7.10 -56.04
N ILE A 379 -22.14 -6.27 -55.92
CA ILE A 379 -21.57 -5.89 -54.61
C ILE A 379 -22.58 -5.07 -53.81
N GLU A 380 -23.26 -4.12 -54.44
CA GLU A 380 -24.26 -3.30 -53.77
C GLU A 380 -25.44 -4.14 -53.27
N GLU A 381 -25.93 -5.10 -54.07
CA GLU A 381 -27.00 -6.01 -53.65
C GLU A 381 -26.57 -6.88 -52.45
N ARG A 382 -25.35 -7.42 -52.48
CA ARG A 382 -24.79 -8.18 -51.35
C ARG A 382 -24.60 -7.31 -50.11
N LEU A 383 -24.09 -6.10 -50.27
CA LEU A 383 -23.92 -5.16 -49.17
C LEU A 383 -25.26 -4.74 -48.55
N ASN A 384 -26.32 -4.57 -49.35
CA ASN A 384 -27.67 -4.28 -48.84
C ASN A 384 -28.20 -5.44 -47.98
N ILE A 385 -28.04 -6.69 -48.43
CA ILE A 385 -28.46 -7.87 -47.65
C ILE A 385 -27.70 -7.96 -46.32
N ILE A 386 -26.40 -7.69 -46.33
CA ILE A 386 -25.56 -7.69 -45.13
C ILE A 386 -25.95 -6.54 -44.20
N GLN A 387 -26.13 -5.34 -44.75
CA GLN A 387 -26.53 -4.15 -44.00
C GLN A 387 -27.87 -4.39 -43.29
N ASP A 388 -28.88 -4.91 -43.99
CA ASP A 388 -30.18 -5.23 -43.39
C ASP A 388 -30.04 -6.25 -42.26
N LYS A 389 -29.20 -7.29 -42.44
CA LYS A 389 -28.91 -8.25 -41.37
C LYS A 389 -28.26 -7.58 -40.17
N VAL A 390 -27.18 -6.82 -40.36
CA VAL A 390 -26.45 -6.16 -39.27
C VAL A 390 -27.34 -5.16 -38.52
N MET A 391 -28.11 -4.34 -39.25
CA MET A 391 -28.98 -3.31 -38.67
C MET A 391 -30.21 -3.90 -37.96
N ASN A 392 -30.76 -5.03 -38.42
CA ASN A 392 -31.85 -5.71 -37.71
C ASN A 392 -31.44 -6.12 -36.28
N TRP A 393 -30.20 -6.57 -36.10
CA TRP A 393 -29.65 -6.92 -34.78
C TRP A 393 -29.24 -5.71 -33.93
N GLU A 394 -29.18 -4.50 -34.49
CA GLU A 394 -29.04 -3.28 -33.68
C GLU A 394 -30.36 -2.90 -33.00
N VAL A 395 -31.50 -3.19 -33.64
CA VAL A 395 -32.85 -2.91 -33.11
C VAL A 395 -33.25 -3.95 -32.07
N GLU A 396 -32.75 -5.18 -32.18
CA GLU A 396 -32.99 -6.25 -31.22
C GLU A 396 -32.12 -6.10 -29.95
N GLU A 397 -32.77 -5.95 -28.79
CA GLU A 397 -32.12 -5.88 -27.47
C GLU A 397 -31.51 -7.22 -27.01
N SER A 398 -31.74 -8.31 -27.76
CA SER A 398 -31.29 -9.67 -27.43
C SER A 398 -29.86 -9.92 -27.87
N MET A 399 -29.07 -10.59 -27.01
CA MET A 399 -27.66 -10.91 -27.30
C MET A 399 -27.56 -11.99 -28.38
N ILE A 400 -26.74 -11.76 -29.40
CA ILE A 400 -26.59 -12.61 -30.58
C ILE A 400 -26.26 -14.05 -30.18
N CYS A 401 -25.38 -14.20 -29.19
CA CYS A 401 -24.95 -15.52 -28.71
C CYS A 401 -25.97 -16.23 -27.79
N ASP A 402 -27.02 -15.53 -27.34
CA ASP A 402 -28.10 -16.08 -26.50
C ASP A 402 -29.35 -16.49 -27.31
N CYS A 403 -29.45 -16.13 -28.60
CA CYS A 403 -30.64 -16.38 -29.44
C CYS A 403 -30.64 -17.77 -30.12
N GLY A 404 -29.46 -18.33 -30.41
CA GLY A 404 -29.30 -19.67 -30.99
C GLY A 404 -27.98 -19.80 -31.75
N SER A 405 -27.44 -21.02 -31.90
CA SER A 405 -26.15 -21.21 -32.58
C SER A 405 -26.20 -20.91 -34.09
N GLU A 406 -27.37 -21.03 -34.72
CA GLU A 406 -27.54 -20.74 -36.15
C GLU A 406 -27.60 -19.23 -36.42
N GLU A 407 -28.37 -18.48 -35.64
CA GLU A 407 -28.50 -17.01 -35.77
C GLU A 407 -27.17 -16.29 -35.46
N ALA A 408 -26.46 -16.74 -34.43
CA ALA A 408 -25.12 -16.22 -34.11
C ALA A 408 -24.10 -16.52 -35.22
N TYR A 409 -24.17 -17.71 -35.81
CA TYR A 409 -23.30 -18.10 -36.91
C TYR A 409 -23.60 -17.28 -38.17
N ASP A 410 -24.88 -17.05 -38.47
CA ASP A 410 -25.32 -16.24 -39.60
C ASP A 410 -24.89 -14.78 -39.48
N TYR A 411 -24.93 -14.21 -38.27
CA TYR A 411 -24.41 -12.87 -38.01
C TYR A 411 -22.89 -12.80 -38.23
N VAL A 412 -22.11 -13.66 -37.56
CA VAL A 412 -20.64 -13.69 -37.71
C VAL A 412 -20.23 -13.90 -39.18
N LYS A 413 -20.97 -14.74 -39.91
CA LYS A 413 -20.74 -14.96 -41.34
C LYS A 413 -21.07 -13.73 -42.19
N ALA A 414 -22.15 -13.00 -41.89
CA ALA A 414 -22.46 -11.75 -42.58
C ALA A 414 -21.39 -10.68 -42.37
N VAL A 415 -20.79 -10.62 -41.17
CA VAL A 415 -19.71 -9.68 -40.86
C VAL A 415 -18.40 -10.07 -41.55
N ASP A 416 -18.04 -11.36 -41.58
CA ASP A 416 -16.90 -11.87 -42.36
C ASP A 416 -17.08 -11.60 -43.86
N GLU A 417 -18.30 -11.72 -44.38
CA GLU A 417 -18.62 -11.36 -45.76
C GLU A 417 -18.51 -9.85 -46.01
N ALA A 418 -18.98 -9.02 -45.08
CA ALA A 418 -18.83 -7.57 -45.12
C ALA A 418 -17.35 -7.17 -45.21
N GLN A 419 -16.51 -7.77 -44.37
CA GLN A 419 -15.07 -7.52 -44.36
C GLN A 419 -14.42 -7.90 -45.70
N LYS A 420 -14.75 -9.06 -46.26
CA LYS A 420 -14.23 -9.48 -47.59
C LYS A 420 -14.65 -8.54 -48.71
N LEU A 421 -15.88 -8.01 -48.66
CA LEU A 421 -16.35 -7.00 -49.60
C LEU A 421 -15.57 -5.69 -49.44
N THR A 422 -15.30 -5.26 -48.21
CA THR A 422 -14.45 -4.10 -47.92
C THR A 422 -13.04 -4.29 -48.49
N GLU A 423 -12.38 -5.42 -48.22
CA GLU A 423 -11.05 -5.73 -48.77
C GLU A 423 -11.04 -5.75 -50.31
N THR A 424 -12.10 -6.30 -50.91
CA THR A 424 -12.27 -6.32 -52.36
C THR A 424 -12.39 -4.89 -52.92
N LEU A 425 -13.22 -4.05 -52.30
CA LEU A 425 -13.41 -2.65 -52.68
C LEU A 425 -12.13 -1.81 -52.46
N GLU A 426 -11.43 -2.00 -51.34
CA GLU A 426 -10.13 -1.38 -51.06
C GLU A 426 -9.08 -1.69 -52.13
N SER A 427 -9.03 -2.96 -52.59
CA SER A 427 -8.07 -3.40 -53.60
C SER A 427 -8.30 -2.76 -54.99
N LEU A 428 -9.51 -2.26 -55.24
CA LEU A 428 -9.93 -1.67 -56.51
C LEU A 428 -9.79 -0.15 -56.52
N CYS A 429 -9.88 0.49 -55.35
CA CYS A 429 -9.82 1.95 -55.20
C CYS A 429 -8.39 2.53 -55.20
N LEU A 430 -7.59 2.22 -56.23
CA LEU A 430 -6.36 2.98 -56.54
C LEU A 430 -6.68 4.21 -57.40
N GLY A 431 -7.40 5.16 -56.79
CA GLY A 431 -7.55 6.55 -57.26
C GLY A 431 -8.74 6.84 -58.17
N ARG A 432 -9.87 7.25 -57.57
CA ARG A 432 -10.82 8.30 -58.04
C ARG A 432 -12.09 8.36 -57.17
N ASP A 433 -12.69 9.56 -57.11
CA ASP A 433 -14.04 9.80 -56.58
C ASP A 433 -15.10 9.21 -57.53
N GLY A 434 -15.88 8.24 -57.04
CA GLY A 434 -16.93 7.52 -57.77
C GLY A 434 -17.77 6.64 -56.84
N GLU A 435 -18.76 5.94 -57.42
CA GLU A 435 -19.73 5.04 -56.74
C GLU A 435 -19.05 3.94 -55.89
N GLU A 436 -17.85 3.50 -56.30
CA GLU A 436 -16.98 2.57 -55.56
C GLU A 436 -16.54 3.11 -54.19
N SER A 437 -16.24 4.41 -54.09
CA SER A 437 -15.82 5.06 -52.85
C SER A 437 -16.98 5.17 -51.85
N GLU A 438 -18.20 5.38 -52.36
CA GLU A 438 -19.42 5.39 -51.54
C GLU A 438 -19.80 3.99 -51.07
N LEU A 439 -19.67 2.97 -51.92
CA LEU A 439 -19.85 1.57 -51.51
C LEU A 439 -18.79 1.13 -50.49
N LEU A 440 -17.54 1.55 -50.66
CA LEU A 440 -16.47 1.28 -49.69
C LEU A 440 -16.76 1.96 -48.35
N ARG A 441 -17.18 3.24 -48.35
CA ARG A 441 -17.59 3.96 -47.15
C ARG A 441 -18.75 3.27 -46.43
N ARG A 442 -19.76 2.82 -47.17
CA ARG A 442 -20.90 2.06 -46.63
C ARG A 442 -20.46 0.70 -46.08
N ALA A 443 -19.56 -0.01 -46.75
CA ALA A 443 -19.02 -1.27 -46.26
C ALA A 443 -18.22 -1.10 -44.96
N TYR A 444 -17.41 -0.04 -44.85
CA TYR A 444 -16.76 0.34 -43.59
C TYR A 444 -17.75 0.67 -42.49
N ASP A 445 -18.81 1.43 -42.77
CA ASP A 445 -19.85 1.77 -41.80
C ASP A 445 -20.51 0.49 -41.26
N VAL A 446 -20.84 -0.48 -42.14
CA VAL A 446 -21.43 -1.77 -41.76
C VAL A 446 -20.48 -2.61 -40.91
N VAL A 447 -19.20 -2.75 -41.32
CA VAL A 447 -18.18 -3.47 -40.54
C VAL A 447 -17.97 -2.82 -39.18
N HIS A 448 -17.83 -1.50 -39.12
CA HIS A 448 -17.66 -0.77 -37.88
C HIS A 448 -18.87 -0.94 -36.96
N THR A 449 -20.10 -0.87 -37.48
CA THR A 449 -21.32 -1.13 -36.71
C THR A 449 -21.38 -2.54 -36.13
N ALA A 450 -20.88 -3.54 -36.89
CA ALA A 450 -20.81 -4.92 -36.43
C ALA A 450 -19.71 -5.18 -35.39
N MET A 451 -18.51 -4.61 -35.56
CA MET A 451 -17.57 -4.38 -34.44
C MET A 451 -18.30 -3.53 -33.40
N VAL A 452 -17.87 -3.30 -32.16
CA VAL A 452 -18.74 -2.73 -31.10
C VAL A 452 -20.00 -3.52 -30.75
N ARG A 453 -20.89 -3.95 -31.66
CA ARG A 453 -21.90 -4.94 -31.28
C ARG A 453 -21.18 -6.21 -30.84
N LEU A 454 -20.23 -6.70 -31.63
CA LEU A 454 -19.35 -7.80 -31.24
C LEU A 454 -18.51 -7.49 -29.98
N GLU A 455 -18.13 -6.24 -29.73
CA GLU A 455 -17.46 -5.87 -28.46
C GLU A 455 -18.40 -6.05 -27.26
N VAL A 456 -19.65 -5.62 -27.38
CA VAL A 456 -20.69 -5.77 -26.34
C VAL A 456 -20.99 -7.24 -26.11
N GLU A 457 -21.15 -8.04 -27.17
CA GLU A 457 -21.33 -9.49 -27.10
C GLU A 457 -20.13 -10.18 -26.42
N PHE A 458 -18.91 -9.76 -26.78
CA PHE A 458 -17.68 -10.29 -26.19
C PHE A 458 -17.63 -10.01 -24.67
N ARG A 459 -17.95 -8.79 -24.24
CA ARG A 459 -18.06 -8.44 -22.81
C ARG A 459 -19.16 -9.25 -22.12
N HIS A 460 -20.33 -9.36 -22.74
CA HIS A 460 -21.47 -10.10 -22.20
C HIS A 460 -21.13 -11.58 -21.95
N LEU A 461 -20.51 -12.25 -22.92
CA LEU A 461 -20.07 -13.64 -22.78
C LEU A 461 -19.05 -13.84 -21.66
N LEU A 462 -18.11 -12.91 -21.49
CA LEU A 462 -17.14 -12.95 -20.40
C LEU A 462 -17.81 -12.77 -19.02
N VAL A 463 -18.83 -11.92 -18.92
CA VAL A 463 -19.51 -11.62 -17.65
C VAL A 463 -20.56 -12.66 -17.28
N GLN A 464 -21.44 -13.03 -18.20
CA GLN A 464 -22.63 -13.85 -17.94
C GLN A 464 -22.29 -15.32 -17.62
N LYS A 465 -21.20 -15.85 -18.21
CA LYS A 465 -20.76 -17.24 -18.00
C LYS A 465 -19.55 -17.33 -17.06
N ARG A 466 -19.31 -16.26 -16.31
CA ARG A 466 -18.30 -16.22 -15.25
C ARG A 466 -18.67 -17.17 -14.13
N GLN A 467 -17.77 -18.07 -13.78
CA GLN A 467 -17.94 -18.94 -12.63
C GLN A 467 -17.46 -18.20 -11.38
N LEU A 468 -18.40 -17.85 -10.51
CA LEU A 468 -18.08 -17.24 -9.21
C LEU A 468 -17.51 -18.30 -8.28
N PHE A 469 -16.32 -18.05 -7.75
CA PHE A 469 -15.74 -18.86 -6.68
C PHE A 469 -16.67 -18.83 -5.46
N LYS A 470 -17.14 -20.00 -5.01
CA LYS A 470 -17.73 -20.12 -3.68
C LYS A 470 -16.60 -20.38 -2.68
N ARG A 471 -16.68 -19.76 -1.50
CA ARG A 471 -15.77 -19.99 -0.36
C ARG A 471 -15.62 -21.49 -0.01
N GLU A 472 -16.62 -22.29 -0.38
CA GLU A 472 -16.72 -23.74 -0.20
C GLU A 472 -15.89 -24.54 -1.22
N ASP A 473 -15.63 -24.04 -2.42
CA ASP A 473 -14.80 -24.71 -3.44
C ASP A 473 -13.30 -24.58 -3.13
N VAL A 474 -12.95 -23.63 -2.24
CA VAL A 474 -11.62 -23.47 -1.63
C VAL A 474 -11.66 -23.94 -0.17
N SER A 475 -12.57 -24.88 0.17
CA SER A 475 -12.68 -25.49 1.49
C SER A 475 -11.36 -26.16 1.89
N PHE A 476 -10.50 -25.37 2.51
CA PHE A 476 -9.62 -25.87 3.53
C PHE A 476 -10.49 -26.10 4.76
N ARG A 477 -10.51 -27.34 5.25
CA ARG A 477 -10.91 -27.61 6.63
C ARG A 477 -10.04 -26.76 7.56
N SER A 478 -10.49 -25.55 7.88
CA SER A 478 -10.27 -24.99 9.20
C SER A 478 -11.39 -25.57 10.06
N SER A 479 -11.06 -26.63 10.79
CA SER A 479 -11.88 -27.12 11.88
C SER A 479 -12.20 -25.92 12.76
N LYS A 480 -13.49 -25.62 12.91
CA LYS A 480 -14.00 -24.63 13.87
C LYS A 480 -13.63 -24.96 15.33
N GLU A 481 -12.95 -26.08 15.59
CA GLU A 481 -12.42 -26.47 16.89
C GLU A 481 -10.98 -25.96 17.15
N ASP A 482 -10.25 -25.46 16.14
CA ASP A 482 -8.86 -24.99 16.30
C ASP A 482 -8.74 -23.53 16.78
N VAL A 483 -9.82 -22.75 16.72
CA VAL A 483 -9.83 -21.33 17.11
C VAL A 483 -10.09 -21.14 18.60
N GLU A 484 -10.80 -22.06 19.26
CA GLU A 484 -11.12 -21.94 20.68
C GLU A 484 -10.07 -22.59 21.59
N ASN A 485 -9.32 -23.60 21.13
CA ASN A 485 -8.35 -24.30 21.99
C ASN A 485 -6.88 -23.86 21.80
N LYS A 486 -6.58 -23.01 20.81
CA LYS A 486 -5.24 -22.37 20.64
C LYS A 486 -5.12 -21.00 21.34
N GLY A 487 -6.16 -20.59 22.06
CA GLY A 487 -6.23 -19.32 22.78
C GLY A 487 -5.19 -19.15 23.89
N SER A 488 -4.60 -20.23 24.42
CA SER A 488 -3.70 -20.14 25.57
C SER A 488 -2.25 -19.77 25.24
N VAL A 489 -1.77 -20.04 24.01
CA VAL A 489 -0.38 -19.71 23.58
C VAL A 489 -0.34 -18.38 22.81
N MET A 490 -1.45 -18.01 22.17
CA MET A 490 -1.55 -16.83 21.31
C MET A 490 -1.84 -15.54 22.07
N SER A 491 -2.50 -15.60 23.24
CA SER A 491 -2.83 -14.43 24.07
C SER A 491 -1.61 -13.81 24.77
N PHE A 492 -0.43 -14.43 24.64
CA PHE A 492 0.79 -13.97 25.27
C PHE A 492 1.48 -12.81 24.52
N TRP A 493 1.17 -12.63 23.23
CA TRP A 493 1.86 -11.69 22.33
C TRP A 493 1.05 -10.43 21.99
N ASP A 494 -0.10 -10.25 22.64
CA ASP A 494 -0.85 -8.98 22.61
C ASP A 494 -0.23 -7.93 23.55
N GLU A 495 0.81 -8.28 24.31
CA GLU A 495 1.58 -7.36 25.14
C GLU A 495 2.77 -6.74 24.36
N PRO A 496 2.78 -5.42 24.12
CA PRO A 496 3.87 -4.73 23.43
C PRO A 496 5.20 -4.84 24.20
N PHE A 497 6.35 -4.72 23.52
CA PHE A 497 7.64 -4.54 24.21
C PHE A 497 7.63 -3.29 25.13
N VAL A 498 6.77 -2.30 24.82
CA VAL A 498 6.47 -1.13 25.66
C VAL A 498 5.92 -1.54 27.05
N SER A 499 5.19 -2.66 27.14
CA SER A 499 4.69 -3.21 28.39
C SER A 499 5.78 -3.85 29.25
N LEU A 500 6.97 -4.17 28.72
CA LEU A 500 8.09 -4.58 29.58
C LEU A 500 8.56 -3.41 30.46
N ARG A 501 8.37 -2.16 30.01
CA ARG A 501 8.69 -0.97 30.82
C ARG A 501 7.64 -0.70 31.91
N SER A 502 6.36 -0.97 31.66
CA SER A 502 5.28 -0.80 32.65
C SER A 502 5.07 -2.02 33.56
N SER A 503 5.20 -3.23 33.02
CA SER A 503 5.01 -4.48 33.77
C SER A 503 6.16 -4.79 34.74
N ILE A 504 7.36 -4.23 34.52
CA ILE A 504 8.45 -4.34 35.50
C ILE A 504 8.19 -3.43 36.71
N GLU A 505 7.52 -2.29 36.54
CA GLU A 505 7.11 -1.42 37.66
C GLU A 505 5.93 -2.04 38.45
N ASP A 506 5.03 -2.78 37.80
CA ASP A 506 3.87 -3.41 38.46
C ASP A 506 4.13 -4.80 39.09
N VAL A 507 5.24 -5.48 38.75
CA VAL A 507 5.60 -6.80 39.31
C VAL A 507 6.27 -6.70 40.69
N GLU A 508 6.63 -5.50 41.16
CA GLU A 508 7.20 -5.32 42.50
C GLU A 508 6.22 -5.64 43.65
N ASN A 509 4.93 -5.95 43.38
CA ASN A 509 3.92 -6.07 44.44
C ASN A 509 3.04 -7.34 44.47
N LYS A 510 3.33 -8.41 43.71
CA LYS A 510 2.61 -9.69 43.87
C LYS A 510 3.52 -10.92 43.71
N GLY A 511 3.84 -11.54 44.83
CA GLY A 511 4.43 -12.88 44.87
C GLY A 511 3.42 -13.93 44.40
N SER A 512 3.81 -14.69 43.37
CA SER A 512 3.23 -15.94 42.86
C SER A 512 2.67 -15.85 41.44
N VAL A 513 3.53 -16.13 40.46
CA VAL A 513 3.15 -16.61 39.12
C VAL A 513 4.16 -17.69 38.73
N SER A 514 4.01 -18.91 39.25
CA SER A 514 4.94 -20.03 38.99
C SER A 514 4.37 -21.14 38.09
N SER A 515 3.27 -20.91 37.35
CA SER A 515 2.59 -22.01 36.65
C SER A 515 2.17 -21.73 35.19
N PHE A 516 2.75 -20.75 34.50
CA PHE A 516 2.23 -20.33 33.18
C PHE A 516 3.05 -20.81 31.96
N TRP A 517 4.15 -21.54 32.14
CA TRP A 517 5.20 -21.65 31.11
C TRP A 517 5.66 -23.08 30.79
N ASP A 518 4.76 -24.05 30.85
CA ASP A 518 5.10 -25.43 30.51
C ASP A 518 3.95 -26.09 29.75
N GLU A 519 4.00 -26.09 28.41
CA GLU A 519 3.29 -27.04 27.54
C GLU A 519 3.86 -27.02 26.10
N SER A 520 3.78 -28.19 25.43
CA SER A 520 4.67 -28.75 24.41
C SER A 520 4.43 -28.36 22.93
N VAL A 521 5.46 -28.58 22.11
CA VAL A 521 5.73 -28.01 20.75
C VAL A 521 5.22 -28.89 19.58
N GLU A 522 4.15 -29.67 19.72
CA GLU A 522 3.82 -30.69 18.69
C GLU A 522 2.84 -30.26 17.56
N ASP A 523 2.34 -29.02 17.54
CA ASP A 523 1.21 -28.65 16.65
C ASP A 523 1.54 -27.83 15.38
N LEU A 524 2.82 -27.66 15.01
CA LEU A 524 3.24 -26.74 13.93
C LEU A 524 3.56 -27.39 12.57
N VAL A 525 3.50 -28.72 12.45
CA VAL A 525 3.96 -29.47 11.25
C VAL A 525 2.97 -29.45 10.06
N GLU A 526 1.72 -29.01 10.23
CA GLU A 526 0.70 -29.14 9.15
C GLU A 526 0.70 -28.01 8.08
N ARG A 527 1.42 -26.90 8.28
CA ARG A 527 1.31 -25.70 7.40
C ARG A 527 1.81 -25.88 5.96
N ASP A 528 2.77 -26.77 5.72
CA ASP A 528 3.45 -26.85 4.43
C ASP A 528 2.86 -27.92 3.47
N SER A 529 2.06 -28.84 4.00
CA SER A 529 1.51 -29.98 3.24
C SER A 529 0.29 -29.64 2.38
N LEU A 530 -0.38 -28.51 2.68
CA LEU A 530 -1.63 -28.09 2.04
C LEU A 530 -1.38 -27.20 0.81
N SER A 531 -0.31 -26.38 0.85
CA SER A 531 0.06 -25.49 -0.28
C SER A 531 0.65 -26.26 -1.47
N ARG A 532 1.37 -27.36 -1.20
CA ARG A 532 1.92 -28.26 -2.23
C ARG A 532 0.87 -29.11 -2.94
N ARG A 533 -0.31 -29.35 -2.32
CA ARG A 533 -1.39 -30.14 -2.94
C ARG A 533 -2.19 -29.37 -3.99
N ILE A 534 -2.28 -28.04 -3.88
CA ILE A 534 -3.10 -27.23 -4.80
C ILE A 534 -2.38 -26.98 -6.13
N SER A 535 -1.05 -26.98 -6.13
CA SER A 535 -0.25 -26.66 -7.31
C SER A 535 -0.23 -27.75 -8.40
N LYS A 536 -0.84 -28.93 -8.18
CA LYS A 536 -0.74 -30.04 -9.16
C LYS A 536 -2.05 -30.56 -9.75
N ASP A 537 -3.21 -30.45 -9.08
CA ASP A 537 -4.38 -31.26 -9.51
C ASP A 537 -5.74 -30.52 -9.64
N ILE A 538 -5.84 -29.20 -9.43
CA ILE A 538 -7.13 -28.49 -9.55
C ILE A 538 -7.10 -27.48 -10.71
N VAL A 539 -7.64 -27.88 -11.86
CA VAL A 539 -7.86 -26.99 -13.01
C VAL A 539 -9.15 -26.19 -12.77
N ILE A 540 -9.03 -24.98 -12.24
CA ILE A 540 -10.17 -24.07 -12.06
C ILE A 540 -10.40 -23.28 -13.34
N HIS A 541 -11.64 -23.22 -13.82
CA HIS A 541 -12.04 -22.44 -15.00
C HIS A 541 -12.76 -21.15 -14.58
N LEU A 542 -12.24 -19.98 -14.94
CA LEU A 542 -12.86 -18.68 -14.61
C LEU A 542 -14.17 -18.43 -15.38
N VAL A 543 -14.28 -19.04 -16.54
CA VAL A 543 -15.43 -18.95 -17.44
C VAL A 543 -15.78 -20.35 -17.91
N HIS A 544 -17.06 -20.61 -18.13
CA HIS A 544 -17.51 -21.93 -18.57
C HIS A 544 -16.82 -22.35 -19.89
N PRO A 545 -16.24 -23.56 -20.02
CA PRO A 545 -15.46 -23.94 -21.20
C PRO A 545 -16.20 -23.80 -22.54
N SER A 546 -17.54 -23.89 -22.53
CA SER A 546 -18.35 -23.76 -23.74
C SER A 546 -18.34 -22.36 -24.37
N VAL A 547 -17.94 -21.30 -23.64
CA VAL A 547 -17.84 -19.94 -24.21
C VAL A 547 -16.50 -19.60 -24.81
N ILE A 548 -15.47 -20.43 -24.59
CA ILE A 548 -14.14 -20.17 -25.14
C ILE A 548 -14.16 -20.18 -26.68
N PRO A 549 -14.80 -21.13 -27.39
CA PRO A 549 -14.81 -21.11 -28.86
C PRO A 549 -15.53 -19.88 -29.46
N PRO A 550 -16.72 -19.45 -28.97
CA PRO A 550 -17.33 -18.19 -29.39
C PRO A 550 -16.44 -16.97 -29.14
N LEU A 551 -15.82 -16.86 -27.96
CA LEU A 551 -14.91 -15.75 -27.63
C LEU A 551 -13.71 -15.70 -28.56
N LYS A 552 -13.11 -16.85 -28.90
CA LYS A 552 -12.04 -16.94 -29.90
C LYS A 552 -12.49 -16.47 -31.28
N CYS A 553 -13.68 -16.88 -31.70
CA CYS A 553 -14.22 -16.52 -33.01
C CYS A 553 -14.43 -15.01 -33.13
N ILE A 554 -15.04 -14.39 -32.11
CA ILE A 554 -15.25 -12.95 -32.06
C ILE A 554 -13.91 -12.20 -32.02
N ALA A 555 -12.99 -12.62 -31.16
CA ALA A 555 -11.67 -11.98 -31.06
C ALA A 555 -10.90 -12.04 -32.38
N LYS A 556 -10.92 -13.19 -33.06
CA LYS A 556 -10.29 -13.36 -34.38
C LYS A 556 -10.90 -12.43 -35.41
N LEU A 557 -12.23 -12.36 -35.49
CA LEU A 557 -12.92 -11.49 -36.44
C LEU A 557 -12.63 -10.00 -36.18
N MET A 558 -12.62 -9.58 -34.90
CA MET A 558 -12.24 -8.21 -34.54
C MET A 558 -10.79 -7.88 -34.90
N PHE A 559 -9.87 -8.84 -34.74
CA PHE A 559 -8.46 -8.66 -35.11
C PHE A 559 -8.28 -8.58 -36.63
N ASP A 560 -8.93 -9.49 -37.37
CA ASP A 560 -8.89 -9.52 -38.82
C ASP A 560 -9.51 -8.21 -39.40
N SER A 561 -10.46 -7.57 -38.69
CA SER A 561 -11.06 -6.27 -39.03
C SER A 561 -10.33 -5.02 -38.50
N ASN A 562 -9.08 -5.09 -38.03
CA ASN A 562 -8.32 -3.96 -37.45
C ASN A 562 -8.95 -3.31 -36.19
N HIS A 563 -9.71 -4.06 -35.39
CA HIS A 563 -10.30 -3.63 -34.12
C HIS A 563 -9.70 -4.39 -32.92
N ASP A 564 -8.39 -4.67 -33.00
CA ASP A 564 -7.65 -5.43 -32.00
C ASP A 564 -7.57 -4.68 -30.66
N GLN A 565 -7.44 -3.35 -30.69
CA GLN A 565 -7.36 -2.52 -29.50
C GLN A 565 -8.67 -2.53 -28.69
N GLU A 566 -9.81 -2.40 -29.36
CA GLU A 566 -11.15 -2.43 -28.77
C GLU A 566 -11.42 -3.78 -28.11
N CYS A 567 -11.11 -4.87 -28.81
CA CYS A 567 -11.23 -6.22 -28.27
C CYS A 567 -10.34 -6.43 -27.04
N ARG A 568 -9.08 -5.98 -27.08
CA ARG A 568 -8.16 -6.07 -25.93
C ARG A 568 -8.69 -5.27 -24.73
N GLN A 569 -9.12 -4.03 -24.94
CA GLN A 569 -9.63 -3.17 -23.86
C GLN A 569 -10.95 -3.70 -23.29
N ALA A 570 -11.80 -4.33 -24.11
CA ALA A 570 -12.98 -5.02 -23.65
C ALA A 570 -12.64 -6.19 -22.72
N PHE A 571 -11.68 -7.03 -23.10
CA PHE A 571 -11.17 -8.10 -22.25
C PHE A 571 -10.58 -7.55 -20.94
N ILE A 572 -9.60 -6.65 -21.04
CA ILE A 572 -8.85 -6.09 -19.89
C ILE A 572 -9.80 -5.44 -18.88
N SER A 573 -10.80 -4.68 -19.35
CA SER A 573 -11.80 -4.04 -18.50
C SER A 573 -12.58 -5.05 -17.66
N VAL A 574 -13.06 -6.14 -18.27
CA VAL A 574 -13.83 -7.17 -17.55
C VAL A 574 -12.95 -7.92 -16.54
N GLN A 575 -11.69 -8.18 -16.90
CA GLN A 575 -10.77 -8.92 -16.03
C GLN A 575 -10.21 -8.09 -14.88
N LYS A 576 -10.01 -6.77 -15.06
CA LYS A 576 -9.70 -5.86 -13.95
C LYS A 576 -10.80 -5.89 -12.90
N ASP A 577 -12.05 -5.73 -13.32
CA ASP A 577 -13.20 -5.83 -12.43
C ASP A 577 -13.25 -7.23 -11.78
N ALA A 578 -12.82 -8.27 -12.50
CA ALA A 578 -12.78 -9.62 -11.99
C ALA A 578 -11.78 -9.82 -10.85
N LEU A 579 -10.55 -9.32 -11.02
CA LEU A 579 -9.47 -9.41 -10.05
C LEU A 579 -9.71 -8.50 -8.85
N ASP A 580 -10.28 -7.31 -9.04
CA ASP A 580 -10.66 -6.42 -7.93
C ASP A 580 -11.76 -7.04 -7.05
N ASN A 581 -12.77 -7.67 -7.66
CA ASN A 581 -13.76 -8.44 -6.92
C ASN A 581 -13.14 -9.64 -6.18
N CYS A 582 -12.11 -10.27 -6.75
CA CYS A 582 -11.37 -11.34 -6.08
C CYS A 582 -10.67 -10.81 -4.82
N LEU A 583 -9.92 -9.71 -4.91
CA LEU A 583 -9.28 -9.11 -3.73
C LEU A 583 -10.31 -8.72 -2.65
N PHE A 584 -11.47 -8.20 -3.05
CA PHE A 584 -12.57 -7.92 -2.13
C PHE A 584 -13.08 -9.19 -1.44
N MET A 585 -13.29 -10.29 -2.18
CA MET A 585 -13.72 -11.58 -1.61
C MET A 585 -12.66 -12.23 -0.70
N LEU A 586 -11.38 -11.93 -0.95
CA LEU A 586 -10.27 -12.32 -0.08
C LEU A 586 -10.12 -11.40 1.15
N GLU A 587 -11.04 -10.43 1.33
CA GLU A 587 -11.06 -9.45 2.42
C GLU A 587 -9.77 -8.59 2.46
N VAL A 588 -9.17 -8.32 1.29
CA VAL A 588 -8.00 -7.46 1.16
C VAL A 588 -8.44 -6.00 1.05
N GLU A 589 -8.26 -5.26 2.13
CA GLU A 589 -8.57 -3.82 2.18
C GLU A 589 -7.56 -2.99 1.35
N LYS A 590 -8.05 -1.95 0.66
CA LYS A 590 -7.21 -0.94 0.01
C LYS A 590 -6.74 0.06 1.08
N LEU A 591 -5.64 -0.26 1.76
CA LEU A 591 -5.03 0.59 2.79
C LEU A 591 -3.93 1.48 2.20
N SER A 592 -3.87 2.76 2.61
CA SER A 592 -2.73 3.61 2.28
C SER A 592 -1.52 3.25 3.16
N ILE A 593 -0.32 3.64 2.72
CA ILE A 593 0.91 3.47 3.53
C ILE A 593 0.74 4.12 4.91
N GLU A 594 0.10 5.28 4.98
CA GLU A 594 -0.10 6.01 6.23
C GLU A 594 -1.06 5.29 7.18
N ASP A 595 -2.13 4.67 6.66
CA ASP A 595 -3.06 3.88 7.46
C ASP A 595 -2.38 2.67 8.09
N VAL A 596 -1.56 1.96 7.30
CA VAL A 596 -0.78 0.80 7.77
C VAL A 596 0.19 1.20 8.88
N LEU A 597 0.89 2.34 8.73
CA LEU A 597 1.87 2.80 9.71
C LEU A 597 1.24 3.27 11.03
N LYS A 598 0.00 3.75 11.00
CA LYS A 598 -0.74 4.21 12.21
C LYS A 598 -1.56 3.11 12.88
N MET A 599 -1.69 1.95 12.25
CA MET A 599 -2.53 0.86 12.72
C MET A 599 -1.97 0.22 14.01
N GLU A 600 -2.86 -0.07 14.96
CA GLU A 600 -2.51 -0.82 16.17
C GLU A 600 -2.08 -2.25 15.82
N TRP A 601 -1.14 -2.83 16.59
CA TRP A 601 -0.59 -4.15 16.32
C TRP A 601 -1.63 -5.25 16.20
N GLY A 602 -2.66 -5.30 17.05
CA GLY A 602 -3.69 -6.35 16.98
C GLY A 602 -4.42 -6.37 15.63
N ALA A 603 -4.85 -5.19 15.16
CA ALA A 603 -5.46 -5.04 13.84
C ALA A 603 -4.46 -5.32 12.71
N LEU A 604 -3.23 -4.80 12.83
CA LEU A 604 -2.17 -4.98 11.82
C LEU A 604 -1.78 -6.45 11.65
N ASN A 605 -1.62 -7.19 12.74
CA ASN A 605 -1.33 -8.63 12.76
C ASN A 605 -2.43 -9.43 12.05
N SER A 606 -3.69 -9.05 12.24
CA SER A 606 -4.82 -9.65 11.52
C SER A 606 -4.73 -9.40 10.02
N GLN A 607 -4.45 -8.16 9.61
CA GLN A 607 -4.28 -7.81 8.19
C GLN A 607 -3.09 -8.51 7.54
N ILE A 608 -1.95 -8.63 8.24
CA ILE A 608 -0.77 -9.37 7.74
C ILE A 608 -1.11 -10.84 7.48
N ARG A 609 -1.87 -11.50 8.37
CA ARG A 609 -2.28 -12.90 8.17
C ARG A 609 -3.21 -13.06 6.98
N ARG A 610 -4.17 -12.14 6.81
CA ARG A 610 -5.05 -12.11 5.64
C ARG A 610 -4.24 -11.91 4.37
N TRP A 611 -3.28 -10.99 4.39
CA TRP A 611 -2.37 -10.76 3.27
C TRP A 611 -1.57 -12.01 2.90
N ILE A 612 -0.99 -12.71 3.87
CA ILE A 612 -0.25 -13.97 3.66
C ILE A 612 -1.11 -15.00 2.93
N TRP A 613 -2.36 -15.16 3.38
CA TRP A 613 -3.29 -16.11 2.78
C TRP A 613 -3.73 -15.65 1.38
N ALA A 614 -4.14 -14.39 1.25
CA ALA A 614 -4.58 -13.80 -0.01
C ALA A 614 -3.49 -13.85 -1.08
N MET A 615 -2.24 -13.55 -0.75
CA MET A 615 -1.11 -13.57 -1.68
C MET A 615 -0.91 -14.96 -2.31
N LYS A 616 -0.99 -16.03 -1.52
CA LYS A 616 -0.87 -17.41 -2.01
C LYS A 616 -1.99 -17.78 -2.99
N ILE A 617 -3.23 -17.47 -2.62
CA ILE A 617 -4.41 -17.79 -3.42
C ILE A 617 -4.45 -16.94 -4.69
N PHE A 618 -4.17 -15.65 -4.57
CA PHE A 618 -4.18 -14.71 -5.68
C PHE A 618 -3.17 -15.12 -6.76
N VAL A 619 -1.91 -15.39 -6.38
CA VAL A 619 -0.86 -15.77 -7.34
C VAL A 619 -1.10 -17.16 -7.94
N ARG A 620 -1.25 -18.20 -7.10
CA ARG A 620 -1.29 -19.59 -7.59
C ARG A 620 -2.61 -19.99 -8.24
N VAL A 621 -3.70 -19.33 -7.86
CA VAL A 621 -5.04 -19.66 -8.37
C VAL A 621 -5.51 -18.61 -9.35
N HIS A 622 -5.71 -17.37 -8.89
CA HIS A 622 -6.38 -16.38 -9.72
C HIS A 622 -5.54 -15.90 -10.90
N LEU A 623 -4.28 -15.51 -10.67
CA LEU A 623 -3.39 -15.06 -11.75
C LEU A 623 -3.07 -16.21 -12.73
N ALA A 624 -2.85 -17.43 -12.22
CA ALA A 624 -2.63 -18.60 -13.07
C ALA A 624 -3.85 -18.91 -13.96
N CYS A 625 -5.07 -18.83 -13.42
CA CYS A 625 -6.27 -19.05 -14.21
C CYS A 625 -6.53 -17.90 -15.19
N GLU A 626 -6.20 -16.67 -14.82
CA GLU A 626 -6.32 -15.49 -15.69
C GLU A 626 -5.37 -15.59 -16.89
N LYS A 627 -4.10 -15.94 -16.63
CA LYS A 627 -3.12 -16.19 -17.69
C LYS A 627 -3.57 -17.31 -18.63
N ARG A 628 -4.12 -18.39 -18.06
CA ARG A 628 -4.67 -19.49 -18.87
C ARG A 628 -5.87 -19.04 -19.71
N LEU A 629 -6.74 -18.18 -19.18
CA LEU A 629 -7.88 -17.65 -19.92
C LEU A 629 -7.45 -16.75 -21.08
N SER A 630 -6.49 -15.85 -20.84
CA SER A 630 -5.94 -14.99 -21.89
C SER A 630 -5.27 -15.82 -22.99
N ASP A 631 -4.50 -16.85 -22.62
CA ASP A 631 -3.88 -17.79 -23.57
C ASP A 631 -4.94 -18.64 -24.29
N GLN A 632 -6.04 -18.98 -23.61
CA GLN A 632 -7.14 -19.69 -24.24
C GLN A 632 -7.94 -18.85 -25.21
N ILE A 633 -8.02 -17.52 -25.10
CA ILE A 633 -8.80 -16.68 -26.03
C ILE A 633 -7.91 -16.14 -27.14
N PHE A 634 -6.71 -15.67 -26.80
CA PHE A 634 -5.80 -15.00 -27.73
C PHE A 634 -4.60 -15.86 -28.16
N GLY A 635 -4.46 -17.08 -27.63
CA GLY A 635 -3.36 -17.98 -27.96
C GLY A 635 -3.37 -18.36 -29.44
N GLY A 636 -2.26 -18.05 -30.12
CA GLY A 636 -2.07 -18.25 -31.56
C GLY A 636 -1.83 -16.96 -32.36
N VAL A 637 -1.98 -15.79 -31.74
CA VAL A 637 -1.74 -14.48 -32.38
C VAL A 637 -0.81 -13.62 -31.49
N ASP A 638 0.44 -13.39 -31.96
CA ASP A 638 1.45 -12.48 -31.39
C ASP A 638 1.57 -12.44 -29.83
N LEU A 639 2.11 -11.33 -29.30
CA LEU A 639 2.27 -11.05 -27.86
C LEU A 639 0.96 -10.60 -27.16
N HIS A 640 -0.20 -10.66 -27.84
CA HIS A 640 -1.46 -10.08 -27.37
C HIS A 640 -1.98 -10.69 -26.07
N SER A 641 -1.91 -12.02 -25.92
CA SER A 641 -2.32 -12.69 -24.68
C SER A 641 -1.54 -12.15 -23.47
N SER A 642 -0.23 -11.98 -23.62
CA SER A 642 0.65 -11.47 -22.56
C SER A 642 0.31 -10.02 -22.23
N ILE A 643 0.16 -9.16 -23.24
CA ILE A 643 -0.21 -7.74 -23.05
C ILE A 643 -1.52 -7.62 -22.25
N CYS A 644 -2.56 -8.37 -22.66
CA CYS A 644 -3.85 -8.36 -21.97
C CYS A 644 -3.74 -8.83 -20.52
N PHE A 645 -3.01 -9.93 -20.26
CA PHE A 645 -2.81 -10.45 -18.91
C PHE A 645 -2.09 -9.43 -18.01
N ILE A 646 -1.01 -8.82 -18.51
CA ILE A 646 -0.20 -7.86 -17.77
C ILE A 646 -1.05 -6.64 -17.42
N GLU A 647 -1.68 -6.03 -18.42
CA GLU A 647 -2.49 -4.83 -18.22
C GLU A 647 -3.68 -5.08 -17.29
N ALA A 648 -4.27 -6.28 -17.32
CA ALA A 648 -5.38 -6.64 -16.42
C ALA A 648 -4.94 -6.89 -14.97
N SER A 649 -3.79 -7.54 -14.76
CA SER A 649 -3.37 -8.04 -13.44
C SER A 649 -2.46 -7.12 -12.65
N GLN A 650 -1.70 -6.24 -13.33
CA GLN A 650 -0.63 -5.47 -12.72
C GLN A 650 -1.11 -4.60 -11.55
N SER A 651 -2.25 -3.90 -11.67
CA SER A 651 -2.74 -3.02 -10.61
C SER A 651 -3.10 -3.76 -9.32
N SER A 652 -3.77 -4.89 -9.44
CA SER A 652 -4.21 -5.72 -8.30
C SER A 652 -3.00 -6.39 -7.62
N MET A 653 -1.99 -6.80 -8.39
CA MET A 653 -0.73 -7.32 -7.83
C MET A 653 0.06 -6.22 -7.10
N LEU A 654 0.19 -5.02 -7.68
CA LEU A 654 0.86 -3.89 -7.05
C LEU A 654 0.15 -3.43 -5.76
N GLN A 655 -1.18 -3.56 -5.68
CA GLN A 655 -1.91 -3.29 -4.43
C GLN A 655 -1.44 -4.22 -3.29
N LEU A 656 -1.31 -5.52 -3.54
CA LEU A 656 -0.81 -6.47 -2.55
C LEU A 656 0.64 -6.13 -2.15
N LEU A 657 1.49 -5.80 -3.13
CA LEU A 657 2.90 -5.46 -2.87
C LEU A 657 3.05 -4.16 -2.07
N ASN A 658 2.20 -3.15 -2.32
CA ASN A 658 2.21 -1.89 -1.59
C ASN A 658 1.93 -2.07 -0.08
N PHE A 659 1.06 -3.01 0.29
CA PHE A 659 0.84 -3.34 1.70
C PHE A 659 2.13 -3.89 2.35
N ALA A 660 2.80 -4.86 1.71
CA ALA A 660 4.06 -5.40 2.21
C ALA A 660 5.18 -4.35 2.25
N LYS A 661 5.22 -3.44 1.28
CA LYS A 661 6.13 -2.28 1.24
C LYS A 661 5.90 -1.35 2.42
N ALA A 662 4.65 -1.08 2.78
CA ALA A 662 4.30 -0.27 3.95
C ALA A 662 4.73 -0.91 5.27
N ILE A 663 4.58 -2.24 5.41
CA ILE A 663 5.09 -2.99 6.57
C ILE A 663 6.61 -2.91 6.65
N ALA A 664 7.31 -3.14 5.54
CA ALA A 664 8.77 -3.11 5.48
C ALA A 664 9.35 -1.71 5.79
N GLY A 665 8.64 -0.64 5.43
CA GLY A 665 9.00 0.74 5.73
C GLY A 665 8.58 1.22 7.13
N GLY A 666 7.90 0.39 7.92
CA GLY A 666 7.45 0.72 9.27
C GLY A 666 8.54 0.64 10.35
N PRO A 667 8.19 0.95 11.61
CA PRO A 667 9.14 0.90 12.72
C PRO A 667 9.64 -0.54 12.96
N HIS A 668 10.95 -0.68 13.14
CA HIS A 668 11.64 -1.96 13.38
C HIS A 668 11.41 -2.43 14.81
N GLN A 669 10.36 -3.21 15.03
CA GLN A 669 9.93 -3.66 16.35
C GLN A 669 10.09 -5.19 16.48
N PRO A 670 10.78 -5.70 17.53
CA PRO A 670 10.98 -7.14 17.70
C PRO A 670 9.68 -7.94 17.67
N GLU A 671 8.61 -7.45 18.30
CA GLU A 671 7.29 -8.10 18.30
C GLU A 671 6.70 -8.35 16.90
N LYS A 672 7.13 -7.58 15.89
CA LYS A 672 6.67 -7.71 14.50
C LYS A 672 7.49 -8.71 13.68
N LEU A 673 8.68 -9.09 14.14
CA LEU A 673 9.67 -9.81 13.35
C LEU A 673 9.15 -11.14 12.78
N LEU A 674 8.45 -11.94 13.61
CA LEU A 674 7.91 -13.23 13.17
C LEU A 674 6.93 -13.07 12.01
N ARG A 675 6.08 -12.03 12.04
CA ARG A 675 5.14 -11.75 10.95
C ARG A 675 5.81 -11.21 9.70
N ILE A 676 6.88 -10.43 9.85
CA ILE A 676 7.69 -9.96 8.72
C ILE A 676 8.40 -11.16 8.05
N LEU A 677 8.92 -12.10 8.83
CA LEU A 677 9.50 -13.35 8.33
C LEU A 677 8.46 -14.20 7.60
N ASP A 678 7.24 -14.34 8.14
CA ASP A 678 6.14 -15.02 7.43
C ASP A 678 5.88 -14.38 6.05
N MET A 679 5.85 -13.04 5.97
CA MET A 679 5.64 -12.32 4.71
C MET A 679 6.80 -12.55 3.73
N TYR A 680 8.05 -12.53 4.24
CA TYR A 680 9.25 -12.79 3.45
C TYR A 680 9.21 -14.18 2.82
N GLU A 681 8.97 -15.23 3.62
CA GLU A 681 8.93 -16.61 3.12
C GLU A 681 7.84 -16.82 2.08
N VAL A 682 6.65 -16.24 2.30
CA VAL A 682 5.53 -16.38 1.38
C VAL A 682 5.86 -15.72 0.05
N LEU A 683 6.42 -14.50 0.06
CA LEU A 683 6.81 -13.82 -1.16
C LEU A 683 7.96 -14.57 -1.86
N ALA A 684 9.01 -14.97 -1.14
CA ALA A 684 10.12 -15.73 -1.69
C ALA A 684 9.68 -17.05 -2.36
N ASN A 685 8.76 -17.77 -1.72
CA ASN A 685 8.19 -19.02 -2.24
C ASN A 685 7.29 -18.82 -3.48
N LEU A 686 6.75 -17.61 -3.68
CA LEU A 686 5.89 -17.28 -4.82
C LEU A 686 6.64 -16.63 -5.98
N ILE A 687 7.87 -16.12 -5.78
CA ILE A 687 8.66 -15.52 -6.85
C ILE A 687 8.79 -16.44 -8.08
N PRO A 688 9.10 -17.74 -7.96
CA PRO A 688 9.19 -18.61 -9.14
C PRO A 688 7.85 -18.73 -9.90
N ASP A 689 6.73 -18.75 -9.17
CA ASP A 689 5.39 -18.78 -9.76
C ASP A 689 5.10 -17.45 -10.49
N ILE A 690 5.49 -16.32 -9.91
CA ILE A 690 5.35 -14.98 -10.49
C ILE A 690 6.23 -14.83 -11.74
N ASP A 691 7.49 -15.29 -11.68
CA ASP A 691 8.42 -15.24 -12.82
C ASP A 691 7.89 -16.09 -14.00
N ALA A 692 7.23 -17.21 -13.72
CA ALA A 692 6.57 -18.02 -14.74
C ALA A 692 5.32 -17.35 -15.35
N LEU A 693 4.55 -16.60 -14.54
CA LEU A 693 3.37 -15.87 -15.01
C LEU A 693 3.74 -14.64 -15.84
N TYR A 694 4.87 -14.00 -15.54
CA TYR A 694 5.39 -12.81 -16.21
C TYR A 694 6.77 -13.11 -16.83
N PRO A 695 6.89 -13.80 -17.98
CA PRO A 695 8.18 -14.25 -18.49
C PRO A 695 8.94 -13.26 -19.39
N TYR A 696 8.34 -12.14 -19.82
CA TYR A 696 8.92 -11.25 -20.85
C TYR A 696 9.75 -10.08 -20.25
N GLU A 697 10.27 -9.16 -21.07
CA GLU A 697 10.90 -7.92 -20.54
C GLU A 697 9.85 -6.81 -20.26
N MET A 698 8.78 -6.79 -21.05
CA MET A 698 7.67 -5.82 -20.97
C MET A 698 6.90 -5.87 -19.64
N ASP A 699 6.97 -6.97 -18.92
CA ASP A 699 6.34 -7.23 -17.61
C ASP A 699 7.34 -7.24 -16.44
N SER A 700 8.58 -6.82 -16.67
CA SER A 700 9.62 -6.77 -15.63
C SER A 700 9.24 -5.91 -14.43
N HIS A 701 8.32 -4.95 -14.57
CA HIS A 701 7.91 -4.08 -13.47
C HIS A 701 7.34 -4.85 -12.27
N VAL A 702 6.43 -5.81 -12.48
CA VAL A 702 5.84 -6.59 -11.36
C VAL A 702 6.89 -7.47 -10.69
N ARG A 703 7.74 -8.14 -11.48
CA ARG A 703 8.83 -8.97 -10.95
C ARG A 703 9.84 -8.13 -10.15
N ASN A 704 10.24 -6.99 -10.69
CA ASN A 704 11.17 -6.07 -10.04
C ASN A 704 10.58 -5.55 -8.73
N GLU A 705 9.31 -5.14 -8.70
CA GLU A 705 8.67 -4.71 -7.45
C GLU A 705 8.55 -5.86 -6.43
N CYS A 706 8.28 -7.10 -6.86
CA CYS A 706 8.31 -8.26 -5.95
C CYS A 706 9.71 -8.47 -5.33
N GLN A 707 10.76 -8.41 -6.15
CA GLN A 707 12.14 -8.53 -5.70
C GLN A 707 12.54 -7.37 -4.78
N ASP A 708 12.07 -6.15 -5.07
CA ASP A 708 12.30 -4.96 -4.24
C ASP A 708 11.64 -5.09 -2.88
N VAL A 709 10.37 -5.49 -2.84
CA VAL A 709 9.64 -5.72 -1.58
C VAL A 709 10.31 -6.85 -0.78
N LEU A 710 10.72 -7.94 -1.42
CA LEU A 710 11.42 -9.03 -0.73
C LEU A 710 12.75 -8.55 -0.12
N ARG A 711 13.52 -7.75 -0.86
CA ARG A 711 14.75 -7.12 -0.36
C ARG A 711 14.48 -6.19 0.81
N GLN A 712 13.42 -5.39 0.75
CA GLN A 712 13.03 -4.48 1.84
C GLN A 712 12.58 -5.22 3.09
N LEU A 713 11.81 -6.31 2.96
CA LEU A 713 11.45 -7.19 4.08
C LEU A 713 12.71 -7.81 4.70
N GLY A 714 13.66 -8.27 3.89
CA GLY A 714 14.95 -8.78 4.38
C GLY A 714 15.79 -7.73 5.11
N TYR A 715 15.82 -6.48 4.60
CA TYR A 715 16.46 -5.36 5.31
C TYR A 715 15.75 -5.06 6.64
N CYS A 716 14.43 -5.05 6.65
CA CYS A 716 13.62 -4.82 7.84
C CYS A 716 13.92 -5.87 8.93
N VAL A 717 14.07 -7.15 8.55
CA VAL A 717 14.53 -8.23 9.45
C VAL A 717 15.90 -7.90 10.04
N LYS A 718 16.90 -7.56 9.21
CA LYS A 718 18.25 -7.19 9.69
C LYS A 718 18.21 -6.01 10.67
N ALA A 719 17.50 -4.95 10.31
CA ALA A 719 17.38 -3.76 11.12
C ALA A 719 16.67 -4.04 12.46
N THR A 720 15.65 -4.92 12.45
CA THR A 720 14.94 -5.34 13.67
C THR A 720 15.84 -6.14 14.62
N PHE A 721 16.77 -6.97 14.12
CA PHE A 721 17.76 -7.63 14.97
C PHE A 721 18.68 -6.62 15.67
N VAL A 722 19.18 -5.63 14.94
CA VAL A 722 20.03 -4.56 15.50
C VAL A 722 19.26 -3.76 16.56
N GLU A 723 18.02 -3.38 16.27
CA GLU A 723 17.18 -2.66 17.23
C GLU A 723 16.90 -3.53 18.47
N PHE A 724 16.66 -4.83 18.28
CA PHE A 724 16.45 -5.74 19.40
C PHE A 724 17.69 -5.83 20.30
N GLU A 725 18.89 -5.94 19.72
CA GLU A 725 20.15 -5.90 20.46
C GLU A 725 20.31 -4.59 21.27
N ASN A 726 20.01 -3.45 20.64
CA ASN A 726 20.04 -2.14 21.30
C ASN A 726 19.03 -2.02 22.46
N LEU A 727 17.81 -2.55 22.27
CA LEU A 727 16.78 -2.56 23.29
C LEU A 727 17.17 -3.42 24.50
N VAL A 728 17.82 -4.57 24.27
CA VAL A 728 18.35 -5.41 25.35
C VAL A 728 19.51 -4.71 26.06
N ALA A 729 20.44 -4.10 25.31
CA ALA A 729 21.58 -3.39 25.88
C ALA A 729 21.15 -2.20 26.75
N SER A 730 20.18 -1.41 26.28
CA SER A 730 19.68 -0.20 26.95
C SER A 730 18.68 -0.48 28.08
N ASN A 731 18.29 -1.72 28.32
CA ASN A 731 17.39 -2.11 29.40
C ASN A 731 18.10 -2.02 30.77
N THR A 732 18.11 -0.82 31.36
CA THR A 732 18.68 -0.59 32.70
C THR A 732 17.65 -0.85 33.80
N SER A 733 18.12 -1.25 34.98
CA SER A 733 17.31 -1.31 36.21
C SER A 733 17.97 -0.44 37.26
N THR A 734 17.17 0.22 38.10
CA THR A 734 17.66 0.96 39.27
C THR A 734 17.59 0.11 40.55
N THR A 735 16.76 -0.93 40.56
CA THR A 735 16.57 -1.84 41.70
C THR A 735 17.08 -3.26 41.38
N PRO A 736 17.68 -3.95 42.37
CA PRO A 736 18.07 -5.36 42.20
C PRO A 736 16.84 -6.26 42.16
N PHE A 737 16.88 -7.31 41.33
CA PHE A 737 15.78 -8.27 41.22
C PHE A 737 15.62 -9.08 42.54
N PRO A 738 14.45 -9.15 43.16
CA PRO A 738 14.30 -9.80 44.46
C PRO A 738 14.79 -11.26 44.50
N GLY A 739 15.55 -11.61 45.54
CA GLY A 739 15.93 -12.99 45.87
C GLY A 739 16.93 -13.67 44.91
N GLY A 740 17.51 -12.94 43.94
CA GLY A 740 18.54 -13.49 43.04
C GLY A 740 18.01 -14.51 42.02
N GLY A 741 16.70 -14.55 41.77
CA GLY A 741 16.08 -15.50 40.84
C GLY A 741 16.38 -15.24 39.35
N ILE A 742 15.70 -15.97 38.47
CA ILE A 742 15.82 -15.78 37.01
C ILE A 742 15.12 -14.48 36.61
N HIS A 743 15.85 -13.59 35.94
CA HIS A 743 15.35 -12.30 35.49
C HIS A 743 14.32 -12.49 34.35
N PRO A 744 13.19 -11.74 34.32
CA PRO A 744 12.18 -11.84 33.27
C PRO A 744 12.73 -11.65 31.85
N LEU A 745 13.64 -10.68 31.67
CA LEU A 745 14.36 -10.44 30.41
C LEU A 745 15.09 -11.71 29.89
N THR A 746 15.68 -12.50 30.79
CA THR A 746 16.34 -13.76 30.43
C THR A 746 15.34 -14.76 29.87
N ARG A 747 14.17 -14.91 30.50
CA ARG A 747 13.13 -15.81 30.01
C ARG A 747 12.61 -15.37 28.65
N TYR A 748 12.32 -14.08 28.50
CA TYR A 748 11.81 -13.50 27.27
C TYR A 748 12.75 -13.74 26.10
N ILE A 749 14.02 -13.34 26.21
CA ILE A 749 14.98 -13.45 25.10
C ILE A 749 15.22 -14.90 24.73
N MET A 750 15.43 -15.78 25.71
CA MET A 750 15.69 -17.20 25.44
C MET A 750 14.49 -17.88 24.77
N ASN A 751 13.27 -17.54 25.18
CA ASN A 751 12.07 -18.06 24.52
C ASN A 751 11.93 -17.48 23.10
N TYR A 752 12.18 -16.18 22.94
CA TYR A 752 12.07 -15.49 21.66
C TYR A 752 13.04 -16.03 20.60
N ILE A 753 14.33 -16.21 20.94
CA ILE A 753 15.30 -16.81 20.01
C ILE A 753 14.99 -18.29 19.74
N ASN A 754 14.37 -18.99 20.70
CA ASN A 754 13.93 -20.36 20.49
C ASN A 754 12.83 -20.44 19.43
N PHE A 755 11.87 -19.51 19.43
CA PHE A 755 10.86 -19.44 18.36
C PHE A 755 11.47 -19.10 17.00
N LEU A 756 12.48 -18.22 16.97
CA LEU A 756 13.17 -17.88 15.73
C LEU A 756 13.94 -19.07 15.10
N THR A 757 14.16 -20.16 15.82
CA THR A 757 14.78 -21.36 15.24
C THR A 757 13.96 -21.99 14.12
N GLU A 758 12.62 -21.82 14.14
CA GLU A 758 11.72 -22.28 13.08
C GLU A 758 12.04 -21.61 11.72
N TYR A 759 12.56 -20.38 11.76
CA TYR A 759 12.95 -19.61 10.58
C TYR A 759 14.45 -19.74 10.27
N GLY A 760 15.15 -20.73 10.84
CA GLY A 760 16.62 -20.82 10.80
C GLY A 760 17.22 -20.82 9.38
N GLU A 761 16.59 -21.49 8.41
CA GLU A 761 17.03 -21.48 7.01
C GLU A 761 16.86 -20.09 6.38
N THR A 762 15.67 -19.51 6.54
CA THR A 762 15.33 -18.16 6.06
C THR A 762 16.24 -17.11 6.67
N LEU A 763 16.49 -17.17 7.97
CA LEU A 763 17.41 -16.28 8.68
C LEU A 763 18.85 -16.45 8.21
N ASN A 764 19.31 -17.67 7.93
CA ASN A 764 20.64 -17.88 7.37
C ASN A 764 20.81 -17.26 5.98
N LEU A 765 19.75 -17.24 5.17
CA LEU A 765 19.74 -16.58 3.87
C LEU A 765 19.75 -15.05 4.02
N ILE A 766 18.87 -14.51 4.85
CA ILE A 766 18.72 -13.05 5.05
C ILE A 766 19.97 -12.49 5.72
N LEU A 767 20.40 -13.06 6.84
CA LEU A 767 21.50 -12.55 7.69
C LEU A 767 22.89 -12.84 7.11
N LYS A 768 22.97 -13.51 5.96
CA LYS A 768 24.25 -13.65 5.25
C LYS A 768 24.77 -12.26 4.90
N ASP A 769 25.95 -11.91 5.42
CA ASP A 769 26.66 -10.72 4.97
C ASP A 769 27.03 -10.92 3.51
N SER A 770 26.29 -10.23 2.63
CA SER A 770 26.77 -9.93 1.29
C SER A 770 27.96 -8.99 1.47
N GLY A 771 29.16 -9.56 1.59
CA GLY A 771 30.39 -8.79 1.59
C GLY A 771 30.35 -7.79 0.44
N LYS A 772 30.46 -6.49 0.78
CA LYS A 772 30.33 -5.29 -0.06
C LYS A 772 28.92 -4.71 -0.15
N GLU A 773 28.52 -3.94 0.85
CA GLU A 773 28.04 -2.55 0.68
C GLU A 773 27.81 -1.88 2.04
N ASN A 774 28.48 -0.75 2.26
CA ASN A 774 28.34 0.20 3.38
C ASN A 774 28.74 -0.28 4.78
N THR A 775 30.05 -0.42 5.01
CA THR A 775 30.66 -0.12 6.31
C THR A 775 30.30 1.30 6.73
N VAL A 776 29.27 1.45 7.57
CA VAL A 776 29.15 2.58 8.48
C VAL A 776 29.85 2.16 9.77
N SER A 777 31.09 2.59 9.91
CA SER A 777 31.82 2.54 11.16
C SER A 777 31.10 3.39 12.20
N PHE A 778 30.45 2.75 13.18
CA PHE A 778 30.09 3.40 14.44
C PHE A 778 31.13 3.03 15.48
N SER A 779 32.16 3.88 15.59
CA SER A 779 32.92 4.00 16.83
C SER A 779 32.06 4.79 17.82
N PRO A 780 31.87 4.33 19.07
CA PRO A 780 31.47 5.23 20.13
C PRO A 780 32.70 6.05 20.53
N ASP A 781 32.69 7.33 20.18
CA ASP A 781 33.64 8.32 20.69
C ASP A 781 33.46 8.44 22.22
N LEU A 782 34.41 7.85 22.95
CA LEU A 782 34.79 8.30 24.28
C LEU A 782 36.33 8.37 24.31
N ASN A 783 36.85 9.59 24.16
CA ASN A 783 38.26 9.88 24.37
C ASN A 783 38.66 9.50 25.81
N PRO A 784 39.81 8.83 26.02
CA PRO A 784 40.37 8.60 27.34
C PRO A 784 41.24 9.79 27.74
N THR A 785 40.86 10.49 28.81
CA THR A 785 41.79 11.35 29.55
C THR A 785 41.88 10.86 30.99
N GLU A 786 42.97 10.14 31.22
CA GLU A 786 43.83 10.01 32.40
C GLU A 786 43.23 9.78 33.80
N GLU A 787 43.75 8.70 34.39
CA GLU A 787 43.89 8.37 35.82
C GLU A 787 42.62 7.99 36.61
N ASP A 788 42.36 6.68 36.69
CA ASP A 788 42.38 6.03 38.01
C ASP A 788 42.58 4.50 37.93
N ASN A 789 43.57 4.01 38.66
CA ASN A 789 43.88 2.59 38.85
C ASN A 789 42.95 2.01 39.92
N SER A 790 41.77 1.48 39.55
CA SER A 790 41.11 0.38 40.28
C SER A 790 39.86 -0.15 39.56
N SER A 791 39.66 -1.46 39.64
CA SER A 791 38.48 -2.27 39.27
C SER A 791 38.54 -3.08 37.96
N GLY A 792 38.34 -4.39 38.10
CA GLY A 792 38.45 -5.39 37.04
C GLY A 792 37.32 -5.30 36.02
N ARG A 793 37.71 -5.30 34.74
CA ARG A 793 36.80 -5.40 33.60
C ARG A 793 36.18 -6.81 33.60
N SER A 794 34.85 -6.88 33.62
CA SER A 794 34.05 -8.11 33.63
C SER A 794 34.38 -9.04 32.45
N SER A 795 34.60 -10.34 32.70
CA SER A 795 34.92 -11.36 31.69
C SER A 795 33.77 -11.66 30.72
N PHE A 796 32.60 -11.07 30.93
CA PHE A 796 31.40 -11.28 30.11
C PHE A 796 31.33 -10.32 28.90
N CYS A 797 32.06 -9.20 28.92
CA CYS A 797 31.92 -8.10 27.97
C CYS A 797 32.94 -8.10 26.81
N VAL A 798 33.48 -9.26 26.43
CA VAL A 798 34.38 -9.35 25.26
C VAL A 798 33.52 -9.53 24.00
N SER A 799 33.53 -8.55 23.10
CA SER A 799 32.95 -8.68 21.77
C SER A 799 33.54 -9.91 21.04
N PRO A 800 32.76 -10.64 20.23
CA PRO A 800 33.32 -11.71 19.42
C PRO A 800 34.17 -11.10 18.29
N THR A 801 35.44 -10.80 18.57
CA THR A 801 36.41 -10.44 17.53
C THR A 801 36.79 -11.72 16.80
N VAL A 802 36.13 -12.02 15.69
CA VAL A 802 36.68 -12.94 14.70
C VAL A 802 37.76 -12.17 13.96
N SER A 803 39.02 -12.38 14.33
CA SER A 803 40.18 -11.83 13.63
C SER A 803 40.28 -12.44 12.23
N PHE A 804 39.83 -11.72 11.21
CA PHE A 804 40.25 -11.95 9.83
C PHE A 804 41.45 -11.08 9.54
N SER A 805 42.64 -11.69 9.46
CA SER A 805 43.79 -11.09 8.79
C SER A 805 43.76 -11.51 7.32
N PRO A 806 43.66 -10.58 6.36
CA PRO A 806 43.85 -10.90 4.96
C PRO A 806 45.30 -10.56 4.61
N ASP A 807 46.16 -11.57 4.51
CA ASP A 807 47.44 -11.38 3.83
C ASP A 807 47.89 -12.66 3.12
N LEU A 808 48.13 -12.44 1.82
CA LEU A 808 49.02 -13.12 0.88
C LEU A 808 48.61 -14.42 0.16
N ASP A 809 48.55 -14.19 -1.15
CA ASP A 809 48.58 -14.98 -2.37
C ASP A 809 49.47 -16.24 -2.41
N SER A 810 49.10 -17.11 -3.35
CA SER A 810 49.89 -18.14 -4.06
C SER A 810 50.19 -19.51 -3.40
N THR A 811 49.57 -20.51 -4.04
CA THR A 811 50.11 -21.80 -4.54
C THR A 811 50.54 -22.93 -3.59
N GLU A 812 50.09 -24.11 -4.03
CA GLU A 812 50.57 -25.48 -3.77
C GLU A 812 49.84 -26.32 -2.70
N GLU A 813 49.45 -27.50 -3.18
CA GLU A 813 48.87 -28.63 -2.48
C GLU A 813 49.85 -29.15 -1.42
N ASP A 814 49.40 -29.38 -0.18
CA ASP A 814 49.68 -30.67 0.46
C ASP A 814 48.83 -30.94 1.73
N ASN A 815 48.60 -32.23 1.94
CA ASN A 815 47.76 -32.84 2.96
C ASN A 815 48.25 -32.64 4.42
N SER A 816 47.30 -32.74 5.35
CA SER A 816 47.42 -33.06 6.80
C SER A 816 47.33 -31.90 7.82
N SER A 817 46.09 -31.52 8.15
CA SER A 817 45.52 -31.64 9.51
C SER A 817 44.19 -30.87 9.56
N ALA A 818 43.09 -31.61 9.51
CA ALA A 818 41.75 -31.03 9.63
C ALA A 818 41.50 -30.53 11.06
N ARG A 819 41.94 -29.31 11.37
CA ARG A 819 41.20 -28.43 12.29
C ARG A 819 40.14 -27.73 11.44
N SER A 820 38.97 -28.37 11.33
CA SER A 820 37.82 -27.76 10.68
C SER A 820 37.45 -26.49 11.44
N SER A 821 37.79 -25.34 10.86
CA SER A 821 37.13 -24.08 11.17
C SER A 821 35.64 -24.30 10.95
N PHE A 822 34.89 -24.52 12.03
CA PHE A 822 33.43 -24.62 11.96
C PHE A 822 32.91 -23.25 11.53
N CYS A 823 32.51 -23.11 10.26
CA CYS A 823 31.76 -21.95 9.81
C CYS A 823 30.47 -21.88 10.64
N VAL A 824 30.43 -20.96 11.60
CA VAL A 824 29.23 -20.65 12.39
C VAL A 824 28.23 -20.00 11.44
N SER A 825 26.98 -20.45 11.46
CA SER A 825 25.94 -19.88 10.60
C SER A 825 25.65 -18.42 10.97
N PRO A 826 25.22 -17.56 10.02
CA PRO A 826 24.87 -16.17 10.33
C PRO A 826 23.84 -16.04 11.46
N THR A 827 22.83 -16.91 11.48
CA THR A 827 21.83 -16.96 12.56
C THR A 827 22.48 -17.24 13.91
N ALA A 828 23.41 -18.19 13.96
CA ALA A 828 24.13 -18.50 15.18
C ALA A 828 25.01 -17.34 15.66
N LEU A 829 25.59 -16.53 14.76
CA LEU A 829 26.34 -15.33 15.14
C LEU A 829 25.44 -14.29 15.81
N HIS A 830 24.29 -13.97 15.22
CA HIS A 830 23.33 -13.02 15.80
C HIS A 830 22.74 -13.52 17.13
N PHE A 831 22.41 -14.82 17.25
CA PHE A 831 21.92 -15.36 18.52
C PHE A 831 22.99 -15.31 19.61
N ARG A 832 24.26 -15.62 19.27
CA ARG A 832 25.38 -15.49 20.20
C ARG A 832 25.60 -14.04 20.62
N SER A 833 25.51 -13.09 19.69
CA SER A 833 25.59 -11.65 19.96
C SER A 833 24.52 -11.22 20.96
N LEU A 834 23.25 -11.52 20.69
CA LEU A 834 22.14 -11.17 21.56
C LEU A 834 22.25 -11.78 22.96
N ILE A 835 22.64 -13.06 23.07
CA ILE A 835 22.86 -13.69 24.37
C ILE A 835 24.05 -13.06 25.10
N SER A 836 25.11 -12.68 24.39
CA SER A 836 26.25 -11.97 24.98
C SER A 836 25.84 -10.61 25.53
N ILE A 837 25.03 -9.85 24.80
CA ILE A 837 24.50 -8.55 25.24
C ILE A 837 23.61 -8.72 26.48
N LEU A 838 22.75 -9.75 26.49
CA LEU A 838 21.96 -10.11 27.66
C LEU A 838 22.84 -10.43 28.87
N LEU A 839 23.93 -11.20 28.70
CA LEU A 839 24.85 -11.51 29.79
C LEU A 839 25.54 -10.26 30.33
N CYS A 840 25.99 -9.34 29.46
CA CYS A 840 26.54 -8.04 29.89
C CYS A 840 25.52 -7.24 30.70
N ASN A 841 24.28 -7.17 30.20
CA ASN A 841 23.20 -6.45 30.86
C ASN A 841 22.86 -7.05 32.24
N LEU A 842 22.88 -8.38 32.37
CA LEU A 842 22.69 -9.05 33.66
C LEU A 842 23.87 -8.86 34.61
N ASP A 843 25.11 -8.82 34.10
CA ASP A 843 26.30 -8.48 34.90
C ASP A 843 26.19 -7.06 35.47
N ASP A 844 25.74 -6.10 34.67
CA ASP A 844 25.49 -4.73 35.13
C ASP A 844 24.38 -4.66 36.18
N LYS A 845 23.27 -5.37 35.97
CA LYS A 845 22.19 -5.48 36.97
C LYS A 845 22.63 -6.20 38.24
N SER A 846 23.56 -7.14 38.15
CA SER A 846 24.10 -7.83 39.32
C SER A 846 24.88 -6.87 40.22
N LYS A 847 25.42 -5.76 39.71
CA LYS A 847 26.15 -4.76 40.51
C LYS A 847 25.24 -3.98 41.48
N LEU A 848 23.92 -4.11 41.35
CA LEU A 848 22.93 -3.46 42.22
C LEU A 848 22.73 -4.17 43.57
N TYR A 849 23.17 -5.42 43.73
CA TYR A 849 23.07 -6.10 45.03
C TYR A 849 24.22 -5.67 45.95
N GLU A 850 23.91 -5.39 47.22
CA GLU A 850 24.90 -5.08 48.25
C GLU A 850 25.80 -6.30 48.57
N GLU A 851 25.20 -7.49 48.62
CA GLU A 851 25.88 -8.73 48.95
C GLU A 851 26.55 -9.36 47.72
N ASP A 852 27.88 -9.43 47.70
CA ASP A 852 28.64 -10.00 46.58
C ASP A 852 28.28 -11.46 46.29
N SER A 853 27.92 -12.21 47.33
CA SER A 853 27.45 -13.58 47.20
C SER A 853 26.10 -13.70 46.47
N LEU A 854 25.18 -12.74 46.65
CA LEU A 854 23.91 -12.70 45.93
C LEU A 854 24.10 -12.35 44.45
N ARG A 855 25.12 -11.54 44.12
CA ARG A 855 25.50 -11.22 42.73
C ARG A 855 25.87 -12.48 41.96
N HIS A 856 26.74 -13.30 42.55
CA HIS A 856 27.16 -14.56 41.96
C HIS A 856 26.01 -15.56 41.85
N LEU A 857 25.13 -15.64 42.85
CA LEU A 857 23.96 -16.51 42.81
C LEU A 857 22.96 -16.09 41.71
N PHE A 858 22.73 -14.78 41.54
CA PHE A 858 21.90 -14.25 40.46
C PHE A 858 22.45 -14.59 39.07
N LEU A 859 23.75 -14.37 38.85
CA LEU A 859 24.39 -14.71 37.57
C LEU A 859 24.38 -16.22 37.32
N MET A 860 24.65 -17.04 38.34
CA MET A 860 24.57 -18.49 38.27
C MET A 860 23.17 -18.95 37.80
N ASN A 861 22.11 -18.46 38.44
CA ASN A 861 20.73 -18.82 38.10
C ASN A 861 20.37 -18.48 36.65
N ASN A 862 20.74 -17.28 36.18
CA ASN A 862 20.41 -16.85 34.83
C ASN A 862 21.25 -17.57 33.77
N ILE A 863 22.55 -17.77 33.97
CA ILE A 863 23.43 -18.50 33.03
C ILE A 863 23.02 -19.97 32.97
N HIS A 864 22.71 -20.60 34.11
CA HIS A 864 22.21 -21.98 34.15
C HIS A 864 20.89 -22.10 33.39
N TYR A 865 19.93 -21.20 33.61
CA TYR A 865 18.67 -21.19 32.87
C TYR A 865 18.87 -21.11 31.35
N MET A 866 19.72 -20.17 30.88
CA MET A 866 20.04 -20.07 29.45
C MET A 866 20.65 -21.38 28.93
N THR A 867 21.57 -21.97 29.69
CA THR A 867 22.25 -23.22 29.33
C THR A 867 21.28 -24.38 29.23
N GLN A 868 20.36 -24.54 30.19
CA GLN A 868 19.33 -25.57 30.16
C GLN A 868 18.36 -25.36 29.00
N LYS A 869 17.93 -24.12 28.75
CA LYS A 869 17.05 -23.81 27.62
C LYS A 869 17.68 -24.18 26.28
N VAL A 870 18.97 -23.88 26.07
CA VAL A 870 19.68 -24.29 24.86
C VAL A 870 19.85 -25.80 24.78
N LYS A 871 20.18 -26.46 25.89
CA LYS A 871 20.41 -27.92 25.93
C LYS A 871 19.18 -28.74 25.53
N HIS A 872 18.00 -28.26 25.88
CA HIS A 872 16.72 -28.97 25.70
C HIS A 872 15.87 -28.42 24.55
N SER A 873 16.46 -27.67 23.61
CA SER A 873 15.73 -27.13 22.46
C SER A 873 16.55 -27.17 21.17
N GLU A 874 15.91 -26.82 20.05
CA GLU A 874 16.56 -26.70 18.73
C GLU A 874 17.68 -25.66 18.71
N LEU A 875 17.77 -24.78 19.71
CA LEU A 875 18.92 -23.86 19.86
C LEU A 875 20.25 -24.62 19.99
N ARG A 876 20.24 -25.87 20.47
CA ARG A 876 21.44 -26.71 20.52
C ARG A 876 22.06 -26.92 19.15
N THR A 877 21.24 -27.11 18.11
CA THR A 877 21.72 -27.36 16.74
C THR A 877 22.36 -26.12 16.13
N ILE A 878 21.84 -24.94 16.48
CA ILE A 878 22.32 -23.63 15.99
C ILE A 878 23.56 -23.16 16.77
N LEU A 879 23.52 -23.19 18.11
CA LEU A 879 24.61 -22.66 18.95
C LEU A 879 25.76 -23.64 19.15
N GLY A 880 25.48 -24.96 19.08
CA GLY A 880 26.46 -26.03 19.18
C GLY A 880 26.89 -26.40 20.60
N ASP A 881 27.38 -27.64 20.76
CA ASP A 881 27.79 -28.21 22.06
C ASP A 881 28.97 -27.48 22.71
N GLU A 882 29.82 -26.82 21.93
CA GLU A 882 30.92 -26.01 22.45
C GLU A 882 30.42 -24.82 23.26
N TRP A 883 29.39 -24.13 22.75
CA TRP A 883 28.76 -23.00 23.45
C TRP A 883 28.16 -23.46 24.78
N ILE A 884 27.51 -24.64 24.81
CA ILE A 884 26.94 -25.22 26.03
C ILE A 884 28.05 -25.52 27.05
N ARG A 885 29.13 -26.18 26.63
CA ARG A 885 30.26 -26.48 27.53
C ARG A 885 30.86 -25.21 28.13
N GLU A 886 30.96 -24.15 27.35
CA GLU A 886 31.50 -22.87 27.82
C GLU A 886 30.59 -22.22 28.86
N HIS A 887 29.27 -22.22 28.65
CA HIS A 887 28.33 -21.65 29.61
C HIS A 887 28.16 -22.51 30.87
N ILE A 888 28.35 -23.83 30.77
CA ILE A 888 28.48 -24.72 31.94
C ILE A 888 29.63 -24.26 32.84
N ARG A 889 30.82 -24.03 32.26
CA ARG A 889 31.96 -23.53 33.02
C ARG A 889 31.67 -22.18 33.67
N LYS A 890 30.99 -21.28 32.95
CA LYS A 890 30.64 -19.95 33.47
C LYS A 890 29.73 -20.02 34.70
N PHE A 891 28.64 -20.78 34.69
CA PHE A 891 27.76 -20.85 35.87
C PHE A 891 28.41 -21.62 37.03
N GLN A 892 29.21 -22.66 36.74
CA GLN A 892 30.00 -23.35 37.77
C GLN A 892 31.03 -22.42 38.42
N GLN A 893 31.65 -21.52 37.65
CA GLN A 893 32.52 -20.49 38.20
C GLN A 893 31.76 -19.52 39.11
N GLN A 894 30.53 -19.15 38.76
CA GLN A 894 29.69 -18.33 39.64
C GLN A 894 29.31 -19.07 40.93
N ALA A 895 29.00 -20.36 40.86
CA ALA A 895 28.76 -21.19 42.06
C ALA A 895 29.98 -21.19 43.00
N MET A 896 31.19 -21.42 42.46
CA MET A 896 32.43 -21.37 43.24
C MET A 896 32.71 -19.98 43.85
N ASN A 897 32.38 -18.92 43.12
CA ASN A 897 32.58 -17.55 43.61
C ASN A 897 31.58 -17.22 44.74
N TYR A 898 30.31 -17.62 44.61
CA TYR A 898 29.33 -17.54 45.70
C TYR A 898 29.84 -18.26 46.96
N GLU A 899 30.28 -19.51 46.81
CA GLU A 899 30.75 -20.30 47.95
C GLU A 899 31.96 -19.64 48.63
N ARG A 900 32.88 -19.10 47.83
CA ARG A 900 34.04 -18.38 48.34
C ARG A 900 33.61 -17.09 49.07
N ALA A 901 32.72 -16.30 48.48
CA ALA A 901 32.27 -15.02 49.02
C ALA A 901 31.52 -15.18 50.35
N THR A 902 30.63 -16.18 50.46
CA THR A 902 29.87 -16.44 51.70
C THR A 902 30.69 -17.20 52.75
N TRP A 903 31.28 -18.34 52.38
CA TRP A 903 31.71 -19.32 53.37
C TRP A 903 33.18 -19.18 53.77
N SER A 904 34.04 -18.52 52.98
CA SER A 904 35.48 -18.46 53.30
C SER A 904 35.78 -17.79 54.65
N SER A 905 35.10 -16.68 54.95
CA SER A 905 35.24 -15.94 56.21
C SER A 905 34.73 -16.77 57.39
N ILE A 906 33.56 -17.39 57.24
CA ILE A 906 32.92 -18.24 58.28
C ILE A 906 33.79 -19.47 58.58
N LEU A 907 34.26 -20.14 57.52
CA LEU A 907 35.11 -21.33 57.66
C LEU A 907 36.50 -20.99 58.22
N SER A 908 36.99 -19.75 58.04
CA SER A 908 38.25 -19.30 58.66
C SER A 908 38.21 -19.34 60.19
N LEU A 909 37.03 -19.15 60.81
CA LEU A 909 36.84 -19.24 62.26
C LEU A 909 37.06 -20.67 62.78
N LEU A 910 36.91 -21.67 61.90
CA LEU A 910 37.11 -23.09 62.16
C LEU A 910 38.50 -23.60 61.71
N ARG A 911 39.40 -22.72 61.26
CA ARG A 911 40.79 -23.07 60.94
C ARG A 911 41.68 -23.00 62.19
N ASP A 912 42.74 -23.80 62.20
CA ASP A 912 43.74 -23.83 63.28
C ASP A 912 44.77 -22.68 63.19
N GLU A 913 44.70 -21.84 62.15
CA GLU A 913 45.60 -20.69 61.97
C GLU A 913 45.46 -19.72 63.16
N GLY A 914 46.59 -19.42 63.82
CA GLY A 914 46.64 -18.58 65.03
C GLY A 914 46.42 -19.30 66.37
N ILE A 915 46.27 -20.63 66.39
CA ILE A 915 46.22 -21.43 67.63
C ILE A 915 47.63 -21.94 67.96
N PRO A 916 48.25 -21.56 69.10
CA PRO A 916 49.57 -22.05 69.47
C PRO A 916 49.58 -23.58 69.64
N SER A 917 50.53 -24.27 69.01
CA SER A 917 50.71 -25.74 69.06
C SER A 917 51.21 -26.29 70.42
N SER A 918 51.09 -25.51 71.49
CA SER A 918 51.59 -25.86 72.83
C SER A 918 50.43 -26.01 73.83
N ASN A 919 50.59 -26.87 74.83
CA ASN A 919 49.62 -27.41 75.80
C ASN A 919 48.79 -26.41 76.65
N SER A 920 48.67 -25.14 76.24
CA SER A 920 47.72 -24.17 76.81
C SER A 920 46.95 -23.47 75.70
N VAL A 921 46.15 -24.21 74.93
CA VAL A 921 45.11 -23.58 74.11
C VAL A 921 44.14 -22.88 75.06
N SER A 922 44.01 -21.56 74.95
CA SER A 922 43.05 -20.80 75.76
C SER A 922 41.64 -21.29 75.46
N ARG A 923 41.00 -21.96 76.42
CA ARG A 923 39.58 -22.38 76.32
C ARG A 923 38.67 -21.20 75.95
N THR A 924 39.05 -19.99 76.36
CA THR A 924 38.36 -18.74 76.03
C THR A 924 38.41 -18.45 74.53
N LEU A 925 39.58 -18.58 73.89
CA LEU A 925 39.76 -18.33 72.46
C LEU A 925 38.98 -19.33 71.59
N LEU A 926 38.99 -20.63 71.95
CA LEU A 926 38.20 -21.65 71.24
C LEU A 926 36.70 -21.38 71.37
N LYS A 927 36.25 -20.95 72.55
CA LYS A 927 34.86 -20.59 72.80
C LYS A 927 34.43 -19.35 72.01
N GLU A 928 35.29 -18.34 71.91
CA GLU A 928 35.05 -17.13 71.11
C GLU A 928 34.96 -17.45 69.61
N ARG A 929 35.85 -18.29 69.07
CA ARG A 929 35.79 -18.74 67.66
C ARG A 929 34.51 -19.51 67.36
N MET A 930 34.11 -20.44 68.24
CA MET A 930 32.84 -21.18 68.09
C MET A 930 31.61 -20.26 68.18
N GLN A 931 31.62 -19.31 69.10
CA GLN A 931 30.53 -18.33 69.22
C GLN A 931 30.46 -17.44 67.97
N GLY A 932 31.61 -16.99 67.46
CA GLY A 932 31.69 -16.24 66.21
C GLY A 932 31.15 -17.03 65.03
N PHE A 933 31.49 -18.32 64.93
CA PHE A 933 30.96 -19.21 63.91
C PHE A 933 29.44 -19.31 63.97
N TYR A 934 28.85 -19.53 65.16
CA TYR A 934 27.39 -19.64 65.29
C TYR A 934 26.66 -18.35 64.92
N VAL A 935 27.19 -17.19 65.31
CA VAL A 935 26.59 -15.90 64.96
C VAL A 935 26.63 -15.70 63.45
N ALA A 936 27.79 -15.91 62.82
CA ALA A 936 27.94 -15.76 61.37
C ALA A 936 27.10 -16.78 60.58
N PHE A 937 27.00 -18.03 61.06
CA PHE A 937 26.18 -19.06 60.45
C PHE A 937 24.68 -18.73 60.55
N GLU A 938 24.19 -18.29 61.72
CA GLU A 938 22.78 -17.91 61.92
C GLU A 938 22.38 -16.71 61.06
N GLU A 939 23.31 -15.75 60.88
CA GLU A 939 23.12 -14.61 60.00
C GLU A 939 23.02 -15.04 58.53
N VAL A 940 23.96 -15.86 58.04
CA VAL A 940 23.91 -16.41 56.68
C VAL A 940 22.66 -17.25 56.46
N TYR A 941 22.30 -18.11 57.42
CA TYR A 941 21.07 -18.90 57.34
C TYR A 941 19.83 -18.00 57.21
N LYS A 942 19.75 -16.94 58.03
CA LYS A 942 18.63 -15.99 57.98
C LYS A 942 18.56 -15.23 56.66
N ILE A 943 19.70 -14.85 56.08
CA ILE A 943 19.74 -14.09 54.82
C ILE A 943 19.44 -15.01 53.63
N GLN A 944 20.13 -16.15 53.55
CA GLN A 944 20.15 -16.97 52.34
C GLN A 944 18.97 -17.94 52.21
N THR A 945 18.20 -18.18 53.28
CA THR A 945 16.88 -18.83 53.17
C THR A 945 15.87 -17.98 52.41
N ALA A 946 16.03 -16.64 52.43
CA ALA A 946 15.21 -15.72 51.66
C ALA A 946 15.58 -15.66 50.16
N TRP A 947 16.76 -16.17 49.77
CA TRP A 947 17.19 -16.22 48.38
C TRP A 947 16.55 -17.40 47.66
N SER A 948 16.50 -17.37 46.33
CA SER A 948 15.83 -18.41 45.54
C SER A 948 16.74 -18.96 44.44
N ILE A 949 16.87 -20.28 44.38
CA ILE A 949 17.42 -21.00 43.22
C ILE A 949 16.28 -21.78 42.58
N PRO A 950 15.68 -21.31 41.48
CA PRO A 950 14.48 -21.92 40.91
C PRO A 950 14.67 -23.37 40.46
N ASP A 951 15.83 -23.70 39.89
CA ASP A 951 16.16 -25.05 39.45
C ASP A 951 16.48 -25.97 40.63
N VAL A 952 15.70 -27.02 40.80
CA VAL A 952 15.82 -27.94 41.94
C VAL A 952 17.15 -28.69 41.92
N GLN A 953 17.62 -29.11 40.74
CA GLN A 953 18.87 -29.87 40.63
C GLN A 953 20.06 -28.99 41.00
N LEU A 954 20.14 -27.76 40.46
CA LEU A 954 21.19 -26.81 40.78
C LEU A 954 21.18 -26.44 42.28
N ARG A 955 19.98 -26.29 42.86
CA ARG A 955 19.80 -26.00 44.28
C ARG A 955 20.36 -27.10 45.16
N GLU A 956 20.01 -28.35 44.88
CA GLU A 956 20.50 -29.51 45.64
C GLU A 956 22.01 -29.70 45.45
N GLU A 957 22.54 -29.56 44.23
CA GLU A 957 23.98 -29.65 43.98
C GLU A 957 24.77 -28.61 44.78
N LEU A 958 24.28 -27.36 44.85
CA LEU A 958 24.92 -26.32 45.65
C LEU A 958 24.78 -26.56 47.15
N ARG A 959 23.61 -27.02 47.63
CA ARG A 959 23.38 -27.39 49.04
C ARG A 959 24.33 -28.51 49.47
N ILE A 960 24.50 -29.53 48.65
CA ILE A 960 25.43 -30.64 48.90
C ILE A 960 26.86 -30.12 49.01
N SER A 961 27.32 -29.33 48.03
CA SER A 961 28.69 -28.77 48.03
C SER A 961 28.97 -27.89 49.26
N VAL A 962 28.02 -27.03 49.63
CA VAL A 962 28.13 -26.19 50.84
C VAL A 962 28.13 -27.05 52.10
N SER A 963 27.21 -28.02 52.20
CA SER A 963 27.12 -28.94 53.34
C SER A 963 28.40 -29.72 53.55
N GLU A 964 28.97 -30.33 52.50
CA GLU A 964 30.24 -31.04 52.57
C GLU A 964 31.36 -30.16 53.13
N LYS A 965 31.48 -28.92 52.65
CA LYS A 965 32.54 -27.99 53.10
C LYS A 965 32.36 -27.53 54.55
N VAL A 966 31.14 -27.13 54.92
CA VAL A 966 30.84 -26.60 56.25
C VAL A 966 30.91 -27.70 57.30
N ILE A 967 30.27 -28.85 57.04
CA ILE A 967 30.23 -29.97 57.97
C ILE A 967 31.60 -30.61 58.13
N GLN A 968 32.39 -30.75 57.06
CA GLN A 968 33.75 -31.28 57.16
C GLN A 968 34.65 -30.37 58.01
N ALA A 969 34.59 -29.05 57.82
CA ALA A 969 35.34 -28.08 58.63
C ALA A 969 34.90 -28.14 60.10
N TYR A 970 33.60 -28.16 60.35
CA TYR A 970 33.02 -28.22 61.70
C TYR A 970 33.40 -29.52 62.44
N ARG A 971 33.21 -30.69 61.81
CA ARG A 971 33.58 -32.00 62.37
C ARG A 971 35.07 -32.08 62.69
N THR A 972 35.91 -31.54 61.80
CA THR A 972 37.37 -31.51 62.00
C THR A 972 37.76 -30.64 63.20
N PHE A 973 37.20 -29.43 63.31
CA PHE A 973 37.48 -28.50 64.39
C PHE A 973 36.98 -29.02 65.76
N VAL A 974 35.71 -29.44 65.83
CA VAL A 974 35.12 -29.98 67.07
C VAL A 974 35.80 -31.28 67.48
N GLY A 975 36.14 -32.16 66.53
CA GLY A 975 36.85 -33.41 66.79
C GLY A 975 38.23 -33.19 67.40
N ARG A 976 39.03 -32.25 66.87
CA ARG A 976 40.37 -31.93 67.37
C ARG A 976 40.35 -31.26 68.75
N HIS A 977 39.39 -30.37 69.01
CA HIS A 977 39.34 -29.57 70.23
C HIS A 977 38.36 -30.10 71.30
N ARG A 978 37.84 -31.33 71.13
CA ARG A 978 36.81 -31.94 71.98
C ARG A 978 37.20 -32.01 73.46
N SER A 979 38.48 -32.23 73.78
CA SER A 979 38.99 -32.29 75.16
C SER A 979 39.02 -30.92 75.85
N ASN A 980 39.01 -29.83 75.08
CA ASN A 980 39.10 -28.45 75.57
C ASN A 980 37.76 -27.70 75.54
N LEU A 981 36.76 -28.23 74.83
CA LEU A 981 35.40 -27.70 74.75
C LEU A 981 34.47 -28.45 75.73
N SER A 982 33.62 -27.71 76.45
CA SER A 982 32.57 -28.33 77.28
C SER A 982 31.35 -28.69 76.42
N ASP A 983 30.55 -29.68 76.80
CA ASP A 983 29.29 -29.99 76.10
C ASP A 983 28.33 -28.78 76.07
N LYS A 984 28.45 -27.85 77.04
CA LYS A 984 27.67 -26.60 77.08
C LYS A 984 28.13 -25.54 76.08
N SER A 985 29.30 -25.70 75.45
CA SER A 985 29.82 -24.77 74.42
C SER A 985 29.48 -25.17 72.98
N ILE A 986 28.92 -26.36 72.78
CA ILE A 986 28.45 -26.84 71.48
C ILE A 986 26.95 -26.53 71.38
N LYS A 987 26.56 -25.64 70.47
CA LYS A 987 25.17 -25.18 70.29
C LYS A 987 24.37 -26.08 69.36
N TYR A 988 25.01 -26.60 68.32
CA TYR A 988 24.41 -27.43 67.27
C TYR A 988 25.25 -28.68 67.05
N SER A 989 24.61 -29.81 66.77
CA SER A 989 25.29 -31.00 66.26
C SER A 989 25.64 -30.84 64.77
N ALA A 990 26.49 -31.73 64.25
CA ALA A 990 26.76 -31.76 62.80
C ALA A 990 25.46 -32.02 62.00
N ASP A 991 24.59 -32.89 62.52
CA ASP A 991 23.32 -33.24 61.87
C ASP A 991 22.32 -32.07 61.91
N ASP A 992 22.32 -31.27 62.99
CA ASP A 992 21.52 -30.03 63.06
C ASP A 992 21.96 -29.02 62.00
N LEU A 993 23.27 -28.81 61.85
CA LEU A 993 23.82 -27.89 60.84
C LEU A 993 23.54 -28.38 59.42
N GLU A 994 23.63 -29.69 59.17
CA GLU A 994 23.32 -30.31 57.89
C GLU A 994 21.83 -30.10 57.52
N SER A 995 20.92 -30.27 58.49
CA SER A 995 19.49 -29.97 58.32
C SER A 995 19.20 -28.49 58.07
N PHE A 996 19.98 -27.57 58.63
CA PHE A 996 19.82 -26.14 58.35
C PHE A 996 20.36 -25.77 56.97
N LEU A 997 21.45 -26.40 56.52
CA LEU A 997 22.00 -26.15 55.19
C LEU A 997 21.06 -26.64 54.08
N SER A 998 20.26 -27.68 54.32
CA SER A 998 19.22 -28.12 53.38
C SER A 998 18.05 -27.14 53.24
N ASP A 999 17.91 -26.13 54.11
CA ASP A 999 16.84 -25.12 54.02
C ASP A 999 17.24 -23.89 53.17
N LEU A 1000 18.52 -23.77 52.77
CA LEU A 1000 19.01 -22.60 52.05
C LEU A 1000 18.38 -22.47 50.66
N PHE A 1001 18.12 -21.25 50.19
CA PHE A 1001 17.62 -20.95 48.84
C PHE A 1001 16.16 -21.34 48.52
N GLU A 1002 15.31 -21.51 49.53
CA GLU A 1002 13.87 -21.79 49.35
C GLU A 1002 13.03 -20.56 48.96
N GLY A 1003 13.60 -19.34 49.01
CA GLY A 1003 12.88 -18.09 48.73
C GLY A 1003 11.98 -17.62 49.88
N SER A 1004 12.11 -18.22 51.07
CA SER A 1004 11.32 -17.86 52.25
C SER A 1004 12.25 -17.67 53.45
N GLN A 1005 12.26 -16.46 54.02
CA GLN A 1005 13.15 -16.15 55.14
C GLN A 1005 12.81 -17.01 56.36
N ARG A 1006 13.78 -17.77 56.85
CA ARG A 1006 13.69 -18.55 58.09
C ARG A 1006 14.65 -17.99 59.12
N SER A 1007 14.33 -18.12 60.41
CA SER A 1007 15.25 -17.74 61.47
C SER A 1007 15.33 -18.86 62.51
N LEU A 1008 16.56 -19.17 62.92
CA LEU A 1008 16.81 -20.09 64.02
C LEU A 1008 16.47 -19.35 65.31
N HIS A 1009 15.22 -19.48 65.78
CA HIS A 1009 14.87 -18.98 67.09
C HIS A 1009 15.70 -19.75 68.12
N SER A 1010 16.42 -19.01 68.96
CA SER A 1010 17.00 -19.51 70.19
C SER A 1010 15.94 -20.33 70.95
N ARG A 1011 16.03 -21.66 70.89
CA ARG A 1011 15.42 -22.52 71.89
C ARG A 1011 16.09 -22.17 73.22
N HIS A 1012 15.54 -21.17 73.91
CA HIS A 1012 15.72 -21.11 75.35
C HIS A 1012 15.14 -22.41 75.91
N LYS A 1013 16.05 -23.20 76.47
CA LYS A 1013 15.84 -24.36 77.33
C LYS A 1013 14.47 -24.38 77.99
N LYS A 1014 13.77 -25.51 77.84
CA LYS A 1014 13.07 -26.10 78.99
C LYS A 1014 14.05 -27.00 79.72
#